data_AF-A0A926A8S8-F1
#
_entry.id   AF-A0A926A8S8-F1
#
_cell.length_a   1.000
_cell.length_b   1.000
_cell.length_c   1.000
_cell.angle_alpha   90.00
_cell.angle_beta   90.00
_cell.angle_gamma   90.00
#
_symmetry.space_group_name_H-M   'P 1'
#
loop_
_entity.id
_entity.type
_entity.pdbx_description
1 polymer ?
#
loop_
_entity_poly.entity_id
_entity_poly.type
_entity_poly.pdbx_seq_one_letter_code
_entity_poly.pdbx_strand_id
1 'polypeptide(L)'
;MNSTCLPLTLRLLAALLVYTSVARAEIIGIETFTYSDGPIADRTGGPFWDWQNIPPALHTGTASDWNNFAGAPAVVSGRLVTSDSRATREYNGLSEENGAVNEINVHRQVYYRVTVTTGNTVPDFFGLSSYDFGTERVFFGKPFGQPNFGIAVGVTTNSTMPVATNTTYTLVARLDYDDNLVRLYVNPDLTQPEPAAALVSAAYPHTFWSTRIRIGSGFVGSAVSWDDLVVATTWADLRAAVTTLTDEDNGELGRGTGISLREAMKYLPEGFPVSFAVNGTINLTSSLPTMVSSRTIQGPGTNNLIINGGGVRCVFSTAAGTTNRISGLRIINAFSTNSGASILNLGRTILENCVISNSVALESFGGAIANRNPAAELFATNCVFVNNRARGGNGQSQPVASESGGGGGGGAGLGGAVYSEGASLTLSGCMFSGNNAAGGHGGDGGGNVEGTELGGNGGGPNPGPGGAPDGGIGGAGGYGGGGGGGGGDVFLSPGHGGVGGFGGGGGGGGAEQSGSGGDGGAGGQFAGNGGNTCCAHAGGGGGGAGLGGAIFVRTGAVTIANCSFTGNFAANGLGGIGSFGNGNGVNGKGVGGAVFIDTGVNFFLNGNTFSGNVAVTRNPDISYPPVAPTMTGVTRLTNGAVRFGFTNVTGAGFSVFGTTNVALPFNQWSNLGPAVESPAGSGQFQFTDPQATNHPRRFYRVRMP
;
A
#
# COMPACT_ATOMS: atom_id res chain seq x y z
N MET A 1 -62.05 -20.60 -40.31
CA MET A 1 -61.96 -20.79 -38.84
C MET A 1 -61.28 -19.53 -38.31
N ASN A 2 -62.00 -18.42 -38.16
CA ASN A 2 -62.62 -17.96 -36.90
C ASN A 2 -61.60 -18.06 -35.75
N SER A 3 -61.06 -17.01 -35.13
CA SER A 3 -61.60 -15.68 -34.80
C SER A 3 -60.41 -14.80 -34.30
N THR A 4 -60.16 -13.59 -34.82
CA THR A 4 -60.48 -12.24 -34.23
C THR A 4 -60.00 -12.06 -32.78
N CYS A 5 -59.46 -10.96 -32.25
CA CYS A 5 -59.11 -9.59 -32.63
C CYS A 5 -58.44 -8.97 -31.36
N LEU A 6 -57.59 -7.94 -31.48
CA LEU A 6 -57.22 -7.03 -30.36
C LEU A 6 -58.46 -6.27 -29.84
N PRO A 7 -58.42 -5.41 -28.79
CA PRO A 7 -57.52 -5.24 -27.62
C PRO A 7 -58.32 -5.15 -26.28
N LEU A 8 -57.69 -5.01 -25.11
CA LEU A 8 -58.34 -4.27 -24.01
C LEU A 8 -57.33 -3.62 -23.05
N THR A 9 -57.64 -2.36 -22.78
CA THR A 9 -57.02 -1.38 -21.92
C THR A 9 -56.71 -1.87 -20.51
N LEU A 10 -55.49 -1.59 -20.08
CA LEU A 10 -54.98 -1.72 -18.72
C LEU A 10 -55.82 -0.81 -17.79
N ARG A 11 -56.84 -1.37 -17.14
CA ARG A 11 -57.56 -0.69 -16.05
C ARG A 11 -56.84 -0.95 -14.73
N LEU A 12 -56.37 0.15 -14.15
CA LEU A 12 -56.08 0.38 -12.73
C LEU A 12 -56.72 -0.67 -11.80
N LEU A 13 -55.89 -1.55 -11.25
CA LEU A 13 -56.06 -1.98 -9.87
C LEU A 13 -54.83 -1.43 -9.13
N ALA A 14 -55.04 -0.35 -8.39
CA ALA A 14 -54.10 0.11 -7.39
C ALA A 14 -54.03 -0.97 -6.29
N ALA A 15 -53.20 -1.99 -6.50
CA ALA A 15 -52.60 -2.68 -5.39
C ALA A 15 -51.73 -1.63 -4.72
N LEU A 16 -52.21 -1.10 -3.60
CA LEU A 16 -51.44 -0.32 -2.65
C LEU A 16 -50.28 -1.23 -2.23
N LEU A 17 -49.19 -1.18 -3.00
CA LEU A 17 -47.91 -1.74 -2.65
C LEU A 17 -47.48 -0.89 -1.46
N VAL A 18 -47.86 -1.32 -0.25
CA VAL A 18 -47.23 -0.85 0.96
C VAL A 18 -45.77 -1.26 0.77
N TYR A 19 -44.95 -0.32 0.31
CA TYR A 19 -43.52 -0.39 0.46
C TYR A 19 -43.28 -0.46 1.96
N THR A 20 -43.26 -1.67 2.51
CA THR A 20 -42.61 -1.90 3.79
C THR A 20 -41.12 -1.72 3.49
N SER A 21 -40.65 -0.47 3.58
CA SER A 21 -39.23 -0.20 3.71
C SER A 21 -38.78 -0.95 4.95
N VAL A 22 -38.08 -2.06 4.77
CA VAL A 22 -37.27 -2.62 5.85
C VAL A 22 -36.33 -1.48 6.25
N ALA A 23 -36.45 -1.01 7.49
CA ALA A 23 -35.61 0.06 8.00
C ALA A 23 -34.14 -0.34 7.81
N ARG A 24 -33.40 0.45 7.03
CA ARG A 24 -32.01 0.18 6.66
C ARG A 24 -31.10 0.51 7.84
N ALA A 25 -30.08 -0.30 8.13
CA ALA A 25 -29.10 0.00 9.18
C ALA A 25 -28.48 1.41 8.97
N GLU A 26 -28.37 2.23 10.03
CA GLU A 26 -27.93 3.65 9.96
C GLU A 26 -26.90 3.98 11.06
N ILE A 27 -25.92 4.82 10.70
CA ILE A 27 -25.00 5.47 11.65
C ILE A 27 -25.60 6.82 12.03
N ILE A 28 -25.82 7.04 13.32
CA ILE A 28 -26.42 8.26 13.88
C ILE A 28 -25.36 9.32 14.16
N GLY A 29 -24.14 8.91 14.50
CA GLY A 29 -23.10 9.86 14.87
C GLY A 29 -21.77 9.18 15.10
N ILE A 30 -20.69 9.79 14.61
CA ILE A 30 -19.32 9.38 14.91
C ILE A 30 -18.60 10.57 15.53
N GLU A 31 -17.82 10.36 16.58
CA GLU A 31 -17.04 11.40 17.25
C GLU A 31 -15.68 10.88 17.71
N THR A 32 -14.62 11.57 17.30
CA THR A 32 -13.20 11.28 17.62
C THR A 32 -12.57 12.29 18.55
N PHE A 33 -13.27 13.38 18.85
CA PHE A 33 -12.77 14.49 19.66
C PHE A 33 -11.46 15.11 19.15
N THR A 34 -11.19 15.04 17.84
CA THR A 34 -9.97 15.60 17.20
C THR A 34 -9.97 17.13 17.09
N TYR A 35 -10.70 17.81 17.97
CA TYR A 35 -10.71 19.26 18.08
C TYR A 35 -9.39 19.77 18.67
N SER A 36 -9.16 21.08 18.56
CA SER A 36 -8.17 21.75 19.39
C SER A 36 -8.56 21.65 20.87
N ASP A 37 -7.57 21.50 21.75
CA ASP A 37 -7.79 21.48 23.20
C ASP A 37 -8.65 22.67 23.68
N GLY A 38 -9.54 22.41 24.63
CA GLY A 38 -10.46 23.40 25.17
C GLY A 38 -11.88 22.87 25.40
N PRO A 39 -12.85 23.74 25.72
CA PRO A 39 -14.23 23.34 25.99
C PRO A 39 -14.85 22.57 24.83
N ILE A 40 -15.64 21.54 25.17
CA ILE A 40 -16.39 20.74 24.19
C ILE A 40 -17.68 21.44 23.74
N ALA A 41 -18.19 22.42 24.50
CA ALA A 41 -19.40 23.15 24.14
C ALA A 41 -19.31 23.76 22.74
N ASP A 42 -20.43 23.75 22.03
CA ASP A 42 -20.64 24.32 20.68
C ASP A 42 -19.81 23.64 19.57
N ARG A 43 -19.11 22.53 19.89
CA ARG A 43 -18.34 21.77 18.89
C ARG A 43 -19.26 20.87 18.09
N THR A 44 -19.17 20.94 16.76
CA THR A 44 -20.02 20.22 15.79
C THR A 44 -19.27 19.19 14.96
N GLY A 45 -18.03 18.85 15.31
CA GLY A 45 -17.22 17.87 14.58
C GLY A 45 -17.77 16.45 14.69
N GLY A 46 -17.16 15.55 13.94
CA GLY A 46 -17.68 14.20 13.75
C GLY A 46 -18.88 14.17 12.79
N PRO A 47 -18.97 13.18 11.87
CA PRO A 47 -20.06 13.11 10.91
C PRO A 47 -21.35 12.53 11.50
N PHE A 48 -22.46 12.69 10.76
CA PHE A 48 -23.77 12.04 10.93
C PHE A 48 -24.70 12.56 12.02
N TRP A 49 -24.26 13.49 12.88
CA TRP A 49 -25.06 14.09 13.95
C TRP A 49 -26.24 14.99 13.48
N ASP A 50 -26.74 14.75 12.29
CA ASP A 50 -27.82 15.42 11.56
C ASP A 50 -28.97 14.45 11.20
N TRP A 51 -29.04 13.32 11.90
CA TRP A 51 -29.90 12.18 11.58
C TRP A 51 -31.35 12.38 11.98
N GLN A 52 -32.27 12.08 11.07
CA GLN A 52 -33.72 12.14 11.26
C GLN A 52 -34.33 10.74 11.14
N ASN A 53 -35.08 10.32 12.16
CA ASN A 53 -35.64 8.98 12.32
C ASN A 53 -37.17 8.91 12.03
N ILE A 54 -37.71 9.86 11.28
CA ILE A 54 -39.10 9.80 10.80
C ILE A 54 -39.12 9.37 9.32
N PRO A 55 -40.20 8.75 8.80
CA PRO A 55 -40.21 8.26 7.42
C PRO A 55 -40.11 9.37 6.35
N PRO A 56 -39.18 9.27 5.36
CA PRO A 56 -38.05 8.35 5.30
C PRO A 56 -36.90 8.82 6.21
N ALA A 57 -36.28 7.89 6.95
CA ALA A 57 -35.13 8.23 7.78
C ALA A 57 -33.96 8.70 6.90
N LEU A 58 -33.29 9.79 7.27
CA LEU A 58 -32.27 10.45 6.45
C LEU A 58 -31.34 11.37 7.26
N HIS A 59 -30.23 11.78 6.65
CA HIS A 59 -29.35 12.84 7.15
C HIS A 59 -29.72 14.19 6.54
N THR A 60 -29.97 15.19 7.39
CA THR A 60 -30.54 16.49 7.01
C THR A 60 -29.52 17.51 6.51
N GLY A 61 -28.22 17.24 6.70
CA GLY A 61 -27.11 18.14 6.41
C GLY A 61 -26.82 19.16 7.52
N THR A 62 -27.62 19.20 8.60
CA THR A 62 -27.44 20.15 9.72
C THR A 62 -27.12 19.40 11.01
N ALA A 63 -25.83 19.31 11.33
CA ALA A 63 -25.34 18.59 12.50
C ALA A 63 -25.65 19.31 13.81
N SER A 64 -25.96 18.55 14.87
CA SER A 64 -26.04 19.03 16.25
C SER A 64 -24.64 19.37 16.79
N ASP A 65 -24.62 20.20 17.82
CA ASP A 65 -23.44 20.55 18.60
C ASP A 65 -23.42 19.85 19.96
N TRP A 66 -22.22 19.79 20.55
CA TRP A 66 -22.07 19.37 21.93
C TRP A 66 -22.53 20.46 22.89
N ASN A 67 -23.38 20.07 23.84
CA ASN A 67 -23.86 20.91 24.93
C ASN A 67 -23.11 20.63 26.22
N ASN A 68 -22.74 21.68 26.96
CA ASN A 68 -22.24 21.54 28.32
C ASN A 68 -23.41 21.40 29.29
N PHE A 69 -23.61 20.19 29.83
CA PHE A 69 -24.70 19.92 30.76
C PHE A 69 -24.33 20.25 32.21
N ALA A 70 -23.09 19.96 32.62
CA ALA A 70 -22.59 20.28 33.96
C ALA A 70 -21.06 20.31 34.00
N GLY A 71 -20.51 21.17 34.86
CA GLY A 71 -19.07 21.31 35.04
C GLY A 71 -18.38 21.91 33.80
N ALA A 72 -17.13 21.51 33.56
CA ALA A 72 -16.33 21.99 32.42
C ALA A 72 -15.68 20.80 31.67
N PRO A 73 -16.45 20.01 30.91
CA PRO A 73 -15.90 18.96 30.07
C PRO A 73 -15.09 19.59 28.91
N ALA A 74 -13.92 19.05 28.63
CA ALA A 74 -12.98 19.64 27.69
C ALA A 74 -12.23 18.58 26.89
N VAL A 75 -11.86 18.92 25.66
CA VAL A 75 -10.94 18.15 24.84
C VAL A 75 -9.52 18.43 25.33
N VAL A 76 -8.76 17.36 25.59
CA VAL A 76 -7.35 17.43 25.97
C VAL A 76 -6.60 16.35 25.19
N SER A 77 -5.63 16.77 24.36
CA SER A 77 -4.83 15.87 23.53
C SER A 77 -5.68 14.93 22.66
N GLY A 78 -6.72 15.49 22.02
CA GLY A 78 -7.59 14.75 21.11
C GLY A 78 -8.62 13.82 21.77
N ARG A 79 -8.86 13.96 23.09
CA ARG A 79 -9.85 13.16 23.83
C ARG A 79 -10.76 14.04 24.65
N LEU A 80 -12.03 13.69 24.76
CA LEU A 80 -12.90 14.34 25.73
C LEU A 80 -12.50 13.89 27.14
N VAL A 81 -12.30 14.83 28.06
CA VAL A 81 -12.00 14.57 29.46
C VAL A 81 -13.13 15.11 30.32
N THR A 82 -13.66 14.24 31.18
CA THR A 82 -14.67 14.60 32.18
C THR A 82 -14.13 14.39 33.59
N SER A 83 -14.45 15.32 34.48
CA SER A 83 -14.07 15.28 35.89
C SER A 83 -15.07 16.11 36.69
N ASP A 84 -16.05 15.43 37.27
CA ASP A 84 -17.26 16.10 37.79
C ASP A 84 -17.93 16.99 36.75
N SER A 85 -17.99 16.48 35.53
CA SER A 85 -18.49 17.19 34.37
C SER A 85 -19.18 16.27 33.37
N ARG A 86 -20.08 16.84 32.57
CA ARG A 86 -21.03 16.11 31.72
C ARG A 86 -21.27 16.89 30.44
N ALA A 87 -21.19 16.23 29.30
CA ALA A 87 -21.52 16.77 27.98
C ALA A 87 -22.65 15.95 27.36
N THR A 88 -23.53 16.61 26.60
CA THR A 88 -24.64 15.96 25.89
C THR A 88 -24.64 16.33 24.42
N ARG A 89 -25.15 15.44 23.56
CA ARG A 89 -25.34 15.74 22.13
C ARG A 89 -26.53 15.00 21.55
N GLU A 90 -27.38 15.76 20.88
CA GLU A 90 -28.60 15.36 20.20
C GLU A 90 -28.30 14.58 18.91
N TYR A 91 -29.17 13.65 18.52
CA TYR A 91 -28.99 12.89 17.27
C TYR A 91 -29.27 13.71 16.00
N ASN A 92 -29.98 14.83 16.14
CA ASN A 92 -30.39 15.70 15.05
C ASN A 92 -30.15 17.17 15.44
N GLY A 93 -29.63 17.98 14.51
CA GLY A 93 -29.38 19.41 14.75
C GLY A 93 -30.57 20.35 14.52
N LEU A 94 -31.66 19.91 13.87
CA LEU A 94 -32.85 20.73 13.57
C LEU A 94 -33.99 20.52 14.56
N SER A 95 -34.22 19.28 14.98
CA SER A 95 -35.29 18.93 15.94
C SER A 95 -34.90 17.66 16.68
N GLU A 96 -34.77 17.78 17.99
CA GLU A 96 -34.49 16.65 18.88
C GLU A 96 -35.56 15.54 18.78
N GLU A 97 -36.82 15.92 18.59
CA GLU A 97 -37.94 14.99 18.40
C GLU A 97 -37.78 14.14 17.14
N ASN A 98 -37.35 14.76 16.04
CA ASN A 98 -37.19 14.10 14.76
C ASN A 98 -36.02 13.11 14.75
N GLY A 99 -35.01 13.32 15.58
CA GLY A 99 -33.88 12.40 15.74
C GLY A 99 -34.15 11.24 16.70
N ALA A 100 -35.30 11.24 17.39
CA ALA A 100 -35.55 10.32 18.48
C ALA A 100 -35.62 8.84 18.02
N VAL A 101 -35.01 7.95 18.80
CA VAL A 101 -35.23 6.49 18.72
C VAL A 101 -36.27 6.13 19.77
N ASN A 102 -37.36 5.49 19.34
CA ASN A 102 -38.51 5.16 20.19
C ASN A 102 -39.33 4.02 19.56
N GLU A 103 -40.47 3.71 20.17
CA GLU A 103 -41.38 2.62 19.76
C GLU A 103 -42.19 2.89 18.48
N ILE A 104 -42.26 4.14 18.00
CA ILE A 104 -43.09 4.56 16.86
C ILE A 104 -42.31 4.91 15.60
N ASN A 105 -41.07 5.38 15.75
CA ASN A 105 -40.21 5.85 14.67
C ASN A 105 -39.63 4.69 13.84
N VAL A 106 -38.95 5.04 12.74
CA VAL A 106 -38.46 4.07 11.74
C VAL A 106 -37.50 3.07 12.38
N HIS A 107 -36.52 3.58 13.12
CA HIS A 107 -35.59 2.80 13.92
C HIS A 107 -36.00 2.82 15.38
N ARG A 108 -35.97 1.62 15.98
CA ARG A 108 -36.43 1.35 17.35
C ARG A 108 -35.33 0.76 18.24
N GLN A 109 -34.10 0.90 17.78
CA GLN A 109 -32.90 0.42 18.45
C GLN A 109 -31.81 1.46 18.32
N VAL A 110 -31.09 1.69 19.41
CA VAL A 110 -29.89 2.54 19.42
C VAL A 110 -28.77 1.86 20.16
N TYR A 111 -27.59 1.92 19.57
CA TYR A 111 -26.36 1.42 20.11
C TYR A 111 -25.39 2.57 20.32
N TYR A 112 -24.67 2.54 21.45
CA TYR A 112 -23.54 3.43 21.71
C TYR A 112 -22.29 2.59 21.87
N ARG A 113 -21.20 2.95 21.18
CA ARG A 113 -19.86 2.42 21.43
C ARG A 113 -18.94 3.56 21.80
N VAL A 114 -18.16 3.42 22.87
CA VAL A 114 -17.16 4.43 23.27
C VAL A 114 -15.92 3.77 23.86
N THR A 115 -14.75 4.33 23.60
CA THR A 115 -13.51 4.02 24.32
C THR A 115 -13.44 4.90 25.56
N VAL A 116 -13.23 4.31 26.73
CA VAL A 116 -13.14 5.01 28.02
C VAL A 116 -11.86 4.61 28.74
N THR A 117 -11.11 5.58 29.27
CA THR A 117 -9.91 5.30 30.08
C THR A 117 -10.04 5.93 31.46
N THR A 118 -9.93 5.09 32.49
CA THR A 118 -9.98 5.50 33.91
C THR A 118 -8.61 6.00 34.39
N GLY A 119 -8.59 6.87 35.40
CA GLY A 119 -7.36 7.36 36.01
C GLY A 119 -6.93 6.56 37.25
N ASN A 120 -6.06 7.17 38.07
CA ASN A 120 -5.46 6.58 39.27
C ASN A 120 -6.49 6.17 40.34
N THR A 121 -7.64 6.82 40.35
CA THR A 121 -8.80 6.49 41.16
C THR A 121 -10.04 6.46 40.28
N VAL A 122 -10.98 5.57 40.58
CA VAL A 122 -12.24 5.48 39.84
C VAL A 122 -13.24 6.45 40.46
N PRO A 123 -13.90 7.33 39.69
CA PRO A 123 -14.91 8.24 40.22
C PRO A 123 -16.16 7.50 40.73
N ASP A 124 -16.97 8.18 41.54
CA ASP A 124 -18.20 7.61 42.11
C ASP A 124 -19.16 7.12 41.03
N PHE A 125 -19.19 7.80 39.88
CA PHE A 125 -19.80 7.29 38.65
C PHE A 125 -19.02 7.72 37.41
N PHE A 126 -19.12 6.93 36.35
CA PHE A 126 -18.83 7.36 34.98
C PHE A 126 -19.63 6.51 34.00
N GLY A 127 -20.13 7.12 32.93
CA GLY A 127 -20.85 6.35 31.92
C GLY A 127 -21.49 7.18 30.82
N LEU A 128 -22.17 6.44 29.95
CA LEU A 128 -23.07 6.95 28.92
C LEU A 128 -24.49 7.01 29.45
N SER A 129 -25.32 7.90 28.92
CA SER A 129 -26.75 7.86 29.21
C SER A 129 -27.61 8.26 28.03
N SER A 130 -28.79 7.65 27.98
CA SER A 130 -29.87 8.00 27.07
C SER A 130 -30.84 8.93 27.78
N TYR A 131 -31.19 10.01 27.10
CA TYR A 131 -32.14 11.00 27.58
C TYR A 131 -33.41 10.96 26.75
N ASP A 132 -34.49 11.30 27.43
CA ASP A 132 -35.80 11.63 26.88
C ASP A 132 -35.97 13.13 27.05
N PHE A 133 -35.56 13.86 26.01
CA PHE A 133 -35.41 15.31 26.02
C PHE A 133 -34.51 15.76 27.18
N GLY A 134 -35.02 16.57 28.12
CA GLY A 134 -34.27 17.07 29.27
C GLY A 134 -34.06 16.05 30.41
N THR A 135 -34.63 14.85 30.32
CA THR A 135 -34.64 13.88 31.43
C THR A 135 -33.76 12.67 31.13
N GLU A 136 -32.81 12.38 32.01
CA GLU A 136 -32.03 11.13 31.93
C GLU A 136 -32.91 9.92 32.27
N ARG A 137 -32.88 8.90 31.41
CA ARG A 137 -33.73 7.71 31.57
C ARG A 137 -32.95 6.43 31.80
N VAL A 138 -31.85 6.28 31.08
CA VAL A 138 -31.02 5.08 31.15
C VAL A 138 -29.57 5.46 31.27
N PHE A 139 -28.91 4.88 32.28
CA PHE A 139 -27.47 5.00 32.49
C PHE A 139 -26.77 3.67 32.19
N PHE A 140 -25.60 3.76 31.53
CA PHE A 140 -24.71 2.63 31.24
C PHE A 140 -23.29 2.99 31.69
N GLY A 141 -22.64 2.15 32.49
CA GLY A 141 -21.26 2.38 32.93
C GLY A 141 -21.03 1.90 34.35
N LYS A 142 -20.34 2.69 35.18
CA LYS A 142 -20.25 2.46 36.63
C LYS A 142 -21.31 3.32 37.34
N PRO A 143 -22.40 2.73 37.86
CA PRO A 143 -23.43 3.48 38.55
C PRO A 143 -22.91 4.10 39.84
N PHE A 144 -23.58 5.16 40.30
CA PHE A 144 -23.20 5.88 41.51
C PHE A 144 -23.09 4.95 42.73
N GLY A 145 -21.96 5.03 43.44
CA GLY A 145 -21.72 4.26 44.67
C GLY A 145 -21.49 2.75 44.45
N GLN A 146 -21.39 2.28 43.20
CA GLN A 146 -21.15 0.88 42.89
C GLN A 146 -19.69 0.64 42.46
N PRO A 147 -19.06 -0.50 42.82
CA PRO A 147 -17.70 -0.82 42.40
C PRO A 147 -17.63 -1.44 40.98
N ASN A 148 -18.76 -1.91 40.45
CA ASN A 148 -18.83 -2.69 39.22
C ASN A 148 -19.52 -1.92 38.09
N PHE A 149 -19.33 -2.39 36.86
CA PHE A 149 -20.16 -1.97 35.73
C PHE A 149 -21.62 -2.36 35.95
N GLY A 150 -22.56 -1.58 35.43
CA GLY A 150 -24.00 -1.76 35.62
C GLY A 150 -24.82 -0.86 34.71
N ILE A 151 -26.14 -1.09 34.77
CA ILE A 151 -27.17 -0.31 34.08
C ILE A 151 -28.11 0.27 35.13
N ALA A 152 -28.59 1.50 34.96
CA ALA A 152 -29.68 2.02 35.78
C ALA A 152 -30.84 2.50 34.90
N VAL A 153 -32.03 1.94 35.16
CA VAL A 153 -33.32 2.35 34.58
C VAL A 153 -34.28 2.58 35.75
N GLY A 154 -34.14 3.73 36.43
CA GLY A 154 -34.77 3.99 37.73
C GLY A 154 -34.20 3.14 38.90
N VAL A 155 -33.90 1.86 38.65
CA VAL A 155 -33.21 0.93 39.56
C VAL A 155 -31.91 0.45 38.92
N THR A 156 -30.86 0.31 39.74
CA THR A 156 -29.55 -0.17 39.31
C THR A 156 -29.49 -1.70 39.26
N THR A 157 -29.06 -2.23 38.13
CA THR A 157 -28.67 -3.63 37.93
C THR A 157 -27.16 -3.69 37.70
N ASN A 158 -26.43 -4.31 38.63
CA ASN A 158 -24.97 -4.43 38.55
C ASN A 158 -24.52 -5.74 37.90
N SER A 159 -23.40 -5.66 37.20
CA SER A 159 -22.62 -6.83 36.79
C SER A 159 -21.71 -7.33 37.93
N THR A 160 -21.04 -8.44 37.68
CA THR A 160 -19.96 -8.97 38.53
C THR A 160 -18.58 -8.43 38.17
N MET A 161 -18.45 -7.60 37.13
CA MET A 161 -17.14 -7.11 36.66
C MET A 161 -16.78 -5.79 37.36
N PRO A 162 -15.73 -5.77 38.19
CA PRO A 162 -15.26 -4.55 38.84
C PRO A 162 -14.61 -3.61 37.82
N VAL A 163 -14.67 -2.30 38.10
CA VAL A 163 -13.91 -1.32 37.33
C VAL A 163 -12.51 -1.17 37.93
N ALA A 164 -11.48 -1.43 37.13
CA ALA A 164 -10.09 -1.15 37.48
C ALA A 164 -9.66 0.28 37.15
N THR A 165 -8.70 0.79 37.92
CA THR A 165 -8.01 2.07 37.70
C THR A 165 -7.02 1.96 36.53
N ASN A 166 -6.63 3.09 35.94
CA ASN A 166 -5.65 3.17 34.85
C ASN A 166 -5.88 2.17 33.71
N THR A 167 -7.16 1.92 33.40
CA THR A 167 -7.56 0.88 32.45
C THR A 167 -8.42 1.49 31.35
N THR A 168 -8.14 1.09 30.11
CA THR A 168 -8.95 1.42 28.94
C THR A 168 -9.97 0.31 28.67
N TYR A 169 -11.22 0.69 28.43
CA TYR A 169 -12.31 -0.21 28.07
C TYR A 169 -13.00 0.29 26.80
N THR A 170 -13.52 -0.64 26.00
CA THR A 170 -14.53 -0.36 24.99
C THR A 170 -15.90 -0.72 25.57
N LEU A 171 -16.76 0.26 25.79
CA LEU A 171 -18.13 0.03 26.24
C LEU A 171 -19.05 0.00 25.02
N VAL A 172 -19.97 -0.97 24.98
CA VAL A 172 -21.10 -0.95 24.05
C VAL A 172 -22.41 -1.03 24.83
N ALA A 173 -23.29 -0.06 24.62
CA ALA A 173 -24.64 -0.07 25.15
C ALA A 173 -25.64 -0.30 24.02
N ARG A 174 -26.72 -1.03 24.31
CA ARG A 174 -27.89 -1.20 23.44
C ARG A 174 -29.13 -0.80 24.21
N LEU A 175 -30.00 -0.04 23.57
CA LEU A 175 -31.34 0.27 24.01
C LEU A 175 -32.33 -0.15 22.92
N ASP A 176 -33.27 -1.01 23.26
CA ASP A 176 -34.12 -1.72 22.31
C ASP A 176 -35.58 -1.70 22.74
N TYR A 177 -36.40 -1.03 21.93
CA TYR A 177 -37.84 -0.92 22.17
C TYR A 177 -38.63 -2.12 21.64
N ASP A 178 -38.11 -2.87 20.66
CA ASP A 178 -38.79 -4.05 20.12
C ASP A 178 -38.70 -5.22 21.11
N ASP A 179 -37.51 -5.49 21.65
CA ASP A 179 -37.28 -6.56 22.64
C ASP A 179 -37.50 -6.10 24.10
N ASN A 180 -37.80 -4.80 24.33
CA ASN A 180 -37.95 -4.18 25.64
C ASN A 180 -36.76 -4.46 26.57
N LEU A 181 -35.55 -4.19 26.09
CA LEU A 181 -34.33 -4.48 26.83
C LEU A 181 -33.25 -3.40 26.66
N VAL A 182 -32.41 -3.32 27.68
CA VAL A 182 -31.17 -2.55 27.65
C VAL A 182 -30.01 -3.45 28.02
N ARG A 183 -28.88 -3.30 27.32
CA ARG A 183 -27.69 -4.14 27.50
C ARG A 183 -26.42 -3.31 27.56
N LEU A 184 -25.46 -3.79 28.34
CA LEU A 184 -24.10 -3.25 28.41
C LEU A 184 -23.11 -4.39 28.16
N TYR A 185 -22.20 -4.16 27.24
CA TYR A 185 -21.05 -5.01 26.93
C TYR A 185 -19.78 -4.24 27.27
N VAL A 186 -18.76 -4.95 27.77
CA VAL A 186 -17.45 -4.39 28.08
C VAL A 186 -16.41 -5.20 27.33
N ASN A 187 -15.58 -4.50 26.56
CA ASN A 187 -14.57 -5.05 25.66
C ASN A 187 -15.11 -6.14 24.71
N PRO A 188 -16.26 -5.93 24.03
CA PRO A 188 -16.75 -6.92 23.08
C PRO A 188 -15.86 -7.02 21.84
N ASP A 189 -15.81 -8.19 21.23
CA ASP A 189 -15.24 -8.37 19.90
C ASP A 189 -16.26 -7.92 18.84
N LEU A 190 -16.11 -6.68 18.35
CA LEU A 190 -16.97 -6.09 17.32
C LEU A 190 -16.78 -6.71 15.92
N THR A 191 -15.83 -7.62 15.74
CA THR A 191 -15.67 -8.37 14.48
C THR A 191 -16.66 -9.54 14.39
N GLN A 192 -17.27 -9.94 15.50
CA GLN A 192 -18.28 -10.99 15.57
C GLN A 192 -19.70 -10.40 15.53
N PRO A 193 -20.72 -11.21 15.19
CA PRO A 193 -22.12 -10.85 15.42
C PRO A 193 -22.37 -10.47 16.89
N GLU A 194 -23.42 -9.70 17.15
CA GLU A 194 -23.78 -9.32 18.53
C GLU A 194 -23.87 -10.56 19.43
N PRO A 195 -23.13 -10.62 20.55
CA PRO A 195 -23.20 -11.75 21.46
C PRO A 195 -24.61 -11.93 22.03
N ALA A 196 -25.08 -13.17 22.11
CA ALA A 196 -26.39 -13.48 22.69
C ALA A 196 -26.50 -13.06 24.17
N ALA A 197 -25.39 -13.06 24.91
CA ALA A 197 -25.31 -12.63 26.29
C ALA A 197 -24.46 -11.35 26.42
N ALA A 198 -25.03 -10.34 27.09
CA ALA A 198 -24.31 -9.13 27.49
C ALA A 198 -23.66 -9.31 28.87
N LEU A 199 -22.78 -8.38 29.25
CA LEU A 199 -22.22 -8.37 30.62
C LEU A 199 -23.33 -8.15 31.66
N VAL A 200 -24.26 -7.26 31.35
CA VAL A 200 -25.47 -7.02 32.14
C VAL A 200 -26.61 -6.60 31.22
N SER A 201 -27.83 -7.04 31.56
CA SER A 201 -29.06 -6.69 30.87
C SER A 201 -30.11 -6.25 31.89
N ALA A 202 -30.98 -5.31 31.52
CA ALA A 202 -32.15 -4.95 32.30
C ALA A 202 -33.38 -4.83 31.40
N ALA A 203 -34.56 -5.05 31.96
CA ALA A 203 -35.82 -4.87 31.26
C ALA A 203 -36.07 -3.39 30.98
N TYR A 204 -36.68 -3.09 29.82
CA TYR A 204 -37.01 -1.74 29.39
C TYR A 204 -38.41 -1.66 28.77
N PRO A 205 -39.48 -1.97 29.51
CA PRO A 205 -40.87 -1.90 29.03
C PRO A 205 -41.40 -0.45 29.09
N HIS A 206 -40.62 0.50 28.57
CA HIS A 206 -40.88 1.93 28.68
C HIS A 206 -41.03 2.60 27.32
N THR A 207 -41.82 3.66 27.28
CA THR A 207 -41.97 4.56 26.12
C THR A 207 -41.14 5.83 26.30
N PHE A 208 -40.05 5.78 27.07
CA PHE A 208 -39.18 6.93 27.23
C PHE A 208 -38.25 7.00 26.03
N TRP A 209 -38.32 8.09 25.28
CA TRP A 209 -37.60 8.22 24.02
C TRP A 209 -36.11 8.41 24.25
N SER A 210 -35.32 8.03 23.25
CA SER A 210 -33.88 8.25 23.21
C SER A 210 -33.59 9.36 22.21
N THR A 211 -33.24 10.53 22.71
CA THR A 211 -33.14 11.75 21.88
C THR A 211 -31.72 12.32 21.80
N ARG A 212 -30.91 12.03 22.82
CA ARG A 212 -29.52 12.46 22.92
C ARG A 212 -28.69 11.50 23.76
N ILE A 213 -27.38 11.52 23.52
CA ILE A 213 -26.41 10.86 24.37
C ILE A 213 -25.82 11.84 25.38
N ARG A 214 -25.54 11.35 26.59
CA ARG A 214 -24.73 12.03 27.60
C ARG A 214 -23.45 11.26 27.88
N ILE A 215 -22.32 11.95 27.93
CA ILE A 215 -21.03 11.43 28.42
C ILE A 215 -20.67 12.18 29.70
N GLY A 216 -20.28 11.46 30.74
CA GLY A 216 -19.90 12.12 31.99
C GLY A 216 -19.27 11.21 33.01
N SER A 217 -18.50 11.82 33.89
CA SER A 217 -18.01 11.24 35.13
C SER A 217 -18.18 12.27 36.24
N GLY A 218 -18.33 11.83 37.48
CA GLY A 218 -18.39 12.79 38.56
C GLY A 218 -18.29 12.24 39.96
N PHE A 219 -18.15 13.22 40.85
CA PHE A 219 -17.83 13.16 42.28
C PHE A 219 -16.62 12.26 42.64
N VAL A 220 -15.68 12.81 43.42
CA VAL A 220 -14.53 12.13 44.06
C VAL A 220 -13.83 11.07 43.18
N GLY A 221 -12.75 11.45 42.49
CA GLY A 221 -11.98 10.50 41.69
C GLY A 221 -11.09 11.19 40.68
N SER A 222 -10.37 10.40 39.88
CA SER A 222 -9.58 10.93 38.77
C SER A 222 -10.47 11.23 37.57
N ALA A 223 -10.01 12.15 36.71
CA ALA A 223 -10.65 12.43 35.44
C ALA A 223 -10.76 11.14 34.59
N VAL A 224 -11.81 11.08 33.78
CA VAL A 224 -12.06 9.99 32.82
C VAL A 224 -11.92 10.57 31.43
N SER A 225 -11.18 9.87 30.57
CA SER A 225 -11.04 10.25 29.15
C SER A 225 -11.89 9.35 28.26
N TRP A 226 -12.43 9.94 27.20
CA TRP A 226 -13.38 9.35 26.28
C TRP A 226 -12.92 9.59 24.84
N ASP A 227 -13.09 8.56 24.01
CA ASP A 227 -12.63 8.55 22.63
C ASP A 227 -13.51 7.62 21.77
N ASP A 228 -13.39 7.69 20.44
CA ASP A 228 -14.00 6.78 19.47
C ASP A 228 -15.52 6.53 19.61
N LEU A 229 -16.29 7.56 19.97
CA LEU A 229 -17.74 7.44 20.13
C LEU A 229 -18.41 7.14 18.78
N VAL A 230 -19.23 6.09 18.74
CA VAL A 230 -20.12 5.78 17.61
C VAL A 230 -21.53 5.51 18.14
N VAL A 231 -22.51 6.17 17.54
CA VAL A 231 -23.94 5.94 17.77
C VAL A 231 -24.53 5.39 16.48
N ALA A 232 -25.25 4.28 16.56
CA ALA A 232 -25.83 3.62 15.39
C ALA A 232 -27.11 2.85 15.74
N THR A 233 -27.83 2.39 14.72
CA THR A 233 -29.06 1.61 14.90
C THR A 233 -28.83 0.10 14.91
N THR A 234 -27.62 -0.37 14.58
CA THR A 234 -27.26 -1.79 14.62
C THR A 234 -25.86 -2.03 15.21
N TRP A 235 -25.65 -3.24 15.77
CA TRP A 235 -24.32 -3.70 16.22
C TRP A 235 -23.26 -3.63 15.13
N ALA A 236 -23.66 -3.97 13.90
CA ALA A 236 -22.76 -4.03 12.76
C ALA A 236 -22.19 -2.65 12.39
N ASP A 237 -22.95 -1.59 12.59
CA ASP A 237 -22.56 -0.22 12.23
C ASP A 237 -21.69 0.45 13.28
N LEU A 238 -21.63 -0.10 14.50
CA LEU A 238 -20.70 0.33 15.52
C LEU A 238 -19.24 0.26 15.07
N ARG A 239 -18.92 -0.50 14.02
CA ARG A 239 -17.56 -0.62 13.49
C ARG A 239 -17.29 0.26 12.26
N ALA A 240 -18.28 1.01 11.78
CA ALA A 240 -18.23 1.81 10.54
C ALA A 240 -17.54 1.04 9.39
N ALA A 241 -17.98 -0.20 9.14
CA ALA A 241 -17.38 -1.10 8.16
C ALA A 241 -17.94 -0.89 6.74
N VAL A 242 -17.16 -1.34 5.76
CA VAL A 242 -17.65 -1.63 4.42
C VAL A 242 -18.72 -2.72 4.49
N THR A 243 -19.96 -2.40 4.07
CA THR A 243 -21.13 -3.29 4.14
C THR A 243 -21.62 -3.76 2.78
N THR A 244 -21.04 -3.27 1.69
CA THR A 244 -21.36 -3.72 0.33
C THR A 244 -20.12 -4.16 -0.45
N LEU A 245 -20.31 -5.09 -1.38
CA LEU A 245 -19.29 -5.48 -2.36
C LEU A 245 -19.27 -4.56 -3.58
N THR A 246 -20.29 -3.70 -3.73
CA THR A 246 -20.39 -2.72 -4.81
C THR A 246 -19.36 -1.60 -4.59
N ASP A 247 -18.60 -1.27 -5.62
CA ASP A 247 -17.74 -0.08 -5.61
C ASP A 247 -18.52 1.14 -6.13
N GLU A 248 -19.09 1.91 -5.21
CA GLU A 248 -19.87 3.13 -5.44
C GLU A 248 -19.31 4.32 -4.67
N ASP A 249 -19.63 5.55 -5.11
CA ASP A 249 -19.41 6.80 -4.37
C ASP A 249 -20.64 7.68 -4.56
N ASN A 250 -21.51 7.68 -3.56
CA ASN A 250 -22.77 8.41 -3.61
C ASN A 250 -22.67 9.83 -3.01
N GLY A 251 -21.46 10.30 -2.71
CA GLY A 251 -21.23 11.63 -2.13
C GLY A 251 -21.16 11.66 -0.60
N GLU A 252 -21.55 10.59 0.09
CA GLU A 252 -21.53 10.45 1.56
C GLU A 252 -21.38 8.97 1.96
N LEU A 253 -21.13 8.65 3.25
CA LEU A 253 -21.04 7.25 3.69
C LEU A 253 -22.41 6.58 3.66
N GLY A 254 -22.46 5.37 3.10
CA GLY A 254 -23.54 4.44 3.34
C GLY A 254 -24.80 4.68 2.50
N ARG A 255 -24.81 5.65 1.58
CA ARG A 255 -25.86 5.74 0.55
C ARG A 255 -25.76 4.59 -0.45
N GLY A 256 -26.81 4.41 -1.27
CA GLY A 256 -26.84 3.35 -2.28
C GLY A 256 -27.00 1.95 -1.68
N THR A 257 -26.10 1.03 -2.01
CA THR A 257 -26.18 -0.39 -1.59
C THR A 257 -25.55 -0.68 -0.24
N GLY A 258 -24.92 0.30 0.40
CA GLY A 258 -24.27 0.21 1.71
C GLY A 258 -23.02 1.09 1.75
N ILE A 259 -22.21 0.96 2.80
CA ILE A 259 -20.91 1.64 2.87
C ILE A 259 -19.95 0.91 1.94
N SER A 260 -19.54 1.53 0.84
CA SER A 260 -18.53 0.97 -0.06
C SER A 260 -17.12 1.18 0.50
N LEU A 261 -16.13 0.43 -0.01
CA LEU A 261 -14.72 0.67 0.32
C LEU A 261 -14.27 2.09 -0.06
N ARG A 262 -14.75 2.59 -1.21
CA ARG A 262 -14.42 3.92 -1.71
C ARG A 262 -14.96 5.01 -0.81
N GLU A 263 -16.22 4.88 -0.39
CA GLU A 263 -16.84 5.80 0.55
C GLU A 263 -16.11 5.74 1.90
N ALA A 264 -15.83 4.53 2.41
CA ALA A 264 -15.10 4.34 3.65
C ALA A 264 -13.74 5.06 3.64
N MET A 265 -12.96 4.94 2.56
CA MET A 265 -11.68 5.63 2.43
C MET A 265 -11.80 7.16 2.38
N LYS A 266 -12.88 7.66 1.76
CA LYS A 266 -13.08 9.09 1.51
C LYS A 266 -13.67 9.83 2.70
N TYR A 267 -14.61 9.19 3.39
CA TYR A 267 -15.52 9.87 4.30
C TYR A 267 -15.42 9.40 5.75
N LEU A 268 -14.77 8.26 6.04
CA LEU A 268 -14.49 7.93 7.44
C LEU A 268 -13.51 8.95 8.03
N PRO A 269 -13.73 9.42 9.27
CA PRO A 269 -12.81 10.35 9.91
C PRO A 269 -11.41 9.77 10.03
N GLU A 270 -10.41 10.64 10.13
CA GLU A 270 -9.03 10.21 10.37
C GLU A 270 -8.93 9.42 11.69
N GLY A 271 -8.05 8.41 11.72
CA GLY A 271 -7.89 7.54 12.89
C GLY A 271 -8.84 6.34 12.93
N PHE A 272 -10.02 6.40 12.28
CA PHE A 272 -10.89 5.22 12.22
C PHE A 272 -10.37 4.14 11.25
N PRO A 273 -10.33 2.88 11.68
CA PRO A 273 -9.96 1.77 10.80
C PRO A 273 -11.10 1.45 9.83
N VAL A 274 -10.77 1.30 8.55
CA VAL A 274 -11.65 0.70 7.54
C VAL A 274 -11.67 -0.81 7.79
N SER A 275 -12.81 -1.34 8.24
CA SER A 275 -13.06 -2.77 8.40
C SER A 275 -14.14 -3.26 7.43
N PHE A 276 -14.39 -4.57 7.35
CA PHE A 276 -15.34 -5.14 6.40
C PHE A 276 -16.35 -6.06 7.09
N ALA A 277 -17.62 -5.88 6.73
CA ALA A 277 -18.75 -6.73 7.08
C ALA A 277 -19.01 -7.85 6.07
N VAL A 278 -18.33 -7.76 4.93
CA VAL A 278 -18.63 -8.50 3.72
C VAL A 278 -17.51 -9.46 3.38
N ASN A 279 -17.89 -10.61 2.82
CA ASN A 279 -17.00 -11.56 2.20
C ASN A 279 -17.33 -11.61 0.71
N GLY A 280 -16.31 -11.73 -0.15
CA GLY A 280 -16.48 -11.79 -1.60
C GLY A 280 -15.45 -10.97 -2.35
N THR A 281 -15.83 -10.49 -3.54
CA THR A 281 -14.96 -9.69 -4.39
C THR A 281 -15.55 -8.30 -4.59
N ILE A 282 -14.78 -7.27 -4.24
CA ILE A 282 -15.05 -5.88 -4.61
C ILE A 282 -14.39 -5.65 -5.96
N ASN A 283 -15.20 -5.47 -7.00
CA ASN A 283 -14.72 -5.13 -8.35
C ASN A 283 -14.69 -3.61 -8.48
N LEU A 284 -13.50 -3.04 -8.66
CA LEU A 284 -13.34 -1.60 -8.73
C LEU A 284 -13.90 -1.03 -10.04
N THR A 285 -14.71 0.02 -9.94
CA THR A 285 -15.24 0.80 -11.07
C THR A 285 -14.27 1.90 -11.50
N SER A 286 -13.40 2.37 -10.59
CA SER A 286 -12.27 3.27 -10.85
C SER A 286 -11.13 3.01 -9.85
N SER A 287 -9.95 3.60 -10.02
CA SER A 287 -8.90 3.54 -8.98
C SER A 287 -9.44 4.13 -7.66
N LEU A 288 -9.05 3.58 -6.50
CA LEU A 288 -9.52 4.12 -5.22
C LEU A 288 -8.89 5.50 -4.96
N PRO A 289 -9.51 6.35 -4.12
CA PRO A 289 -8.94 7.64 -3.75
C PRO A 289 -7.57 7.49 -3.09
N THR A 290 -6.66 8.43 -3.37
CA THR A 290 -5.35 8.48 -2.69
C THR A 290 -5.54 8.71 -1.20
N MET A 291 -4.82 7.94 -0.37
CA MET A 291 -4.75 8.13 1.07
C MET A 291 -3.90 9.37 1.39
N VAL A 292 -4.56 10.53 1.51
CA VAL A 292 -3.96 11.83 1.83
C VAL A 292 -3.78 12.05 3.34
N SER A 293 -4.48 11.27 4.15
CA SER A 293 -4.31 11.14 5.60
C SER A 293 -3.96 9.70 5.97
N SER A 294 -3.47 9.47 7.19
CA SER A 294 -3.08 8.14 7.64
C SER A 294 -4.30 7.22 7.77
N ARG A 295 -4.26 6.05 7.13
CA ARG A 295 -5.36 5.08 7.13
C ARG A 295 -4.94 3.71 7.63
N THR A 296 -5.82 3.09 8.41
CA THR A 296 -5.75 1.65 8.72
C THR A 296 -6.87 0.95 7.95
N ILE A 297 -6.53 -0.06 7.16
CA ILE A 297 -7.47 -0.91 6.43
C ILE A 297 -7.25 -2.35 6.87
N GLN A 298 -8.27 -2.95 7.48
CA GLN A 298 -8.21 -4.29 8.05
C GLN A 298 -9.23 -5.19 7.36
N GLY A 299 -8.72 -6.04 6.48
CA GLY A 299 -9.48 -7.08 5.81
C GLY A 299 -9.89 -8.23 6.74
N PRO A 300 -10.97 -8.95 6.43
CA PRO A 300 -11.45 -10.10 7.20
C PRO A 300 -10.61 -11.38 6.98
N GLY A 301 -9.50 -11.28 6.24
CA GLY A 301 -8.65 -12.40 5.85
C GLY A 301 -8.59 -12.57 4.33
N THR A 302 -7.44 -13.01 3.83
CA THR A 302 -7.14 -13.06 2.38
C THR A 302 -8.02 -14.04 1.60
N ASN A 303 -8.61 -15.03 2.27
CA ASN A 303 -9.58 -15.95 1.67
C ASN A 303 -11.03 -15.42 1.68
N ASN A 304 -11.30 -14.39 2.46
CA ASN A 304 -12.64 -13.87 2.69
C ASN A 304 -12.93 -12.65 1.82
N LEU A 305 -11.94 -11.80 1.55
CA LEU A 305 -12.13 -10.59 0.75
C LEU A 305 -11.05 -10.39 -0.32
N ILE A 306 -11.53 -10.14 -1.54
CA ILE A 306 -10.73 -9.81 -2.71
C ILE A 306 -11.06 -8.38 -3.15
N ILE A 307 -10.03 -7.57 -3.39
CA ILE A 307 -10.14 -6.30 -4.11
C ILE A 307 -9.56 -6.50 -5.51
N ASN A 308 -10.41 -6.37 -6.53
CA ASN A 308 -10.05 -6.65 -7.92
C ASN A 308 -9.93 -5.35 -8.72
N GLY A 309 -8.73 -5.04 -9.21
CA GLY A 309 -8.47 -3.90 -10.09
C GLY A 309 -8.97 -4.07 -11.53
N GLY A 310 -9.43 -5.28 -11.89
CA GLY A 310 -10.03 -5.58 -13.19
C GLY A 310 -9.08 -5.51 -14.39
N GLY A 311 -7.77 -5.51 -14.15
CA GLY A 311 -6.72 -5.43 -15.17
C GLY A 311 -6.51 -4.04 -15.77
N VAL A 312 -7.16 -3.00 -15.21
CA VAL A 312 -7.11 -1.64 -15.76
C VAL A 312 -6.98 -0.54 -14.72
N ARG A 313 -6.92 -0.86 -13.42
CA ARG A 313 -6.91 0.12 -12.32
C ARG A 313 -5.75 -0.10 -11.37
N CYS A 314 -5.18 1.02 -10.90
CA CYS A 314 -4.36 1.02 -9.70
C CYS A 314 -5.28 0.87 -8.48
N VAL A 315 -4.92 0.02 -7.52
CA VAL A 315 -5.80 -0.23 -6.36
C VAL A 315 -5.59 0.82 -5.29
N PHE A 316 -4.40 0.92 -4.70
CA PHE A 316 -4.10 1.87 -3.62
C PHE A 316 -2.97 2.83 -3.99
N SER A 317 -3.12 4.09 -3.59
CA SER A 317 -2.04 5.09 -3.62
C SER A 317 -1.98 5.80 -2.26
N THR A 318 -0.76 6.09 -1.79
CA THR A 318 -0.53 6.86 -0.56
C THR A 318 0.12 8.20 -0.88
N ALA A 319 -0.19 9.24 -0.10
CA ALA A 319 0.51 10.50 -0.16
C ALA A 319 1.77 10.48 0.72
N ALA A 320 2.75 11.32 0.41
CA ALA A 320 3.92 11.54 1.27
C ALA A 320 3.49 12.03 2.66
N GLY A 321 4.24 11.67 3.70
CA GLY A 321 3.96 12.06 5.09
C GLY A 321 2.84 11.26 5.78
N THR A 322 2.17 10.34 5.09
CA THR A 322 1.14 9.48 5.68
C THR A 322 1.71 8.17 6.22
N THR A 323 1.10 7.60 7.25
CA THR A 323 1.37 6.23 7.72
C THR A 323 0.14 5.36 7.50
N ASN A 324 0.22 4.42 6.56
CA ASN A 324 -0.89 3.55 6.20
C ASN A 324 -0.61 2.11 6.56
N ARG A 325 -1.62 1.43 7.12
CA ARG A 325 -1.56 0.03 7.48
C ARG A 325 -2.64 -0.72 6.70
N ILE A 326 -2.24 -1.76 5.98
CA ILE A 326 -3.16 -2.58 5.20
C ILE A 326 -2.92 -4.04 5.58
N SER A 327 -3.95 -4.71 6.08
CA SER A 327 -3.83 -6.08 6.54
C SER A 327 -4.96 -6.99 6.08
N GLY A 328 -4.68 -8.29 5.93
CA GLY A 328 -5.71 -9.31 5.74
C GLY A 328 -6.50 -9.22 4.42
N LEU A 329 -5.93 -8.61 3.38
CA LEU A 329 -6.58 -8.43 2.08
C LEU A 329 -5.91 -9.23 0.97
N ARG A 330 -6.72 -9.73 0.02
CA ARG A 330 -6.22 -10.19 -1.27
C ARG A 330 -6.47 -9.11 -2.33
N ILE A 331 -5.42 -8.63 -2.98
CA ILE A 331 -5.46 -7.61 -4.05
C ILE A 331 -5.07 -8.30 -5.36
N ILE A 332 -5.95 -8.25 -6.36
CA ILE A 332 -5.73 -8.96 -7.62
C ILE A 332 -5.92 -8.09 -8.87
N ASN A 333 -5.28 -8.52 -9.96
CA ASN A 333 -5.46 -7.98 -11.31
C ASN A 333 -5.37 -6.45 -11.34
N ALA A 334 -4.41 -5.88 -10.62
CA ALA A 334 -4.19 -4.45 -10.66
C ALA A 334 -3.38 -4.08 -11.91
N PHE A 335 -3.59 -2.89 -12.46
CA PHE A 335 -2.85 -2.40 -13.63
C PHE A 335 -2.46 -0.94 -13.46
N SER A 336 -1.23 -0.58 -13.86
CA SER A 336 -0.75 0.81 -13.82
C SER A 336 0.30 1.06 -14.89
N THR A 337 0.26 2.26 -15.47
CA THR A 337 1.36 2.83 -16.28
C THR A 337 2.27 3.76 -15.46
N ASN A 338 1.91 4.03 -14.21
CA ASN A 338 2.58 4.99 -13.32
C ASN A 338 3.30 4.30 -12.14
N SER A 339 3.70 3.04 -12.34
CA SER A 339 4.33 2.15 -11.36
C SER A 339 3.40 1.71 -10.23
N GLY A 340 3.73 0.58 -9.60
CA GLY A 340 3.03 0.08 -8.41
C GLY A 340 1.56 -0.19 -8.67
N ALA A 341 1.24 -1.23 -9.46
CA ALA A 341 -0.13 -1.42 -9.91
C ALA A 341 -1.11 -1.71 -8.76
N SER A 342 -0.72 -2.51 -7.77
CA SER A 342 -1.54 -2.68 -6.57
C SER A 342 -1.37 -1.53 -5.59
N ILE A 343 -0.12 -1.12 -5.34
CA ILE A 343 0.18 -0.09 -4.35
C ILE A 343 1.27 0.83 -4.90
N LEU A 344 0.92 2.11 -5.09
CA LEU A 344 1.88 3.18 -5.23
C LEU A 344 2.10 3.82 -3.85
N ASN A 345 3.25 3.52 -3.24
CA ASN A 345 3.59 4.07 -1.93
C ASN A 345 4.47 5.33 -2.08
N LEU A 346 4.00 6.45 -1.54
CA LEU A 346 4.78 7.70 -1.41
C LEU A 346 5.06 8.09 0.06
N GLY A 347 4.42 7.43 1.02
CA GLY A 347 4.59 7.63 2.45
C GLY A 347 5.17 6.40 3.15
N ARG A 348 4.72 6.13 4.39
CA ARG A 348 5.03 4.92 5.13
C ARG A 348 3.89 3.93 4.99
N THR A 349 4.16 2.73 4.45
CA THR A 349 3.16 1.67 4.31
C THR A 349 3.58 0.40 5.06
N ILE A 350 2.67 -0.11 5.87
CA ILE A 350 2.80 -1.38 6.61
C ILE A 350 1.79 -2.37 6.04
N LEU A 351 2.31 -3.47 5.46
CA LEU A 351 1.52 -4.56 4.92
C LEU A 351 1.65 -5.79 5.80
N GLU A 352 0.53 -6.42 6.14
CA GLU A 352 0.53 -7.61 6.97
C GLU A 352 -0.48 -8.65 6.51
N ASN A 353 -0.04 -9.89 6.36
CA ASN A 353 -0.93 -11.01 6.02
C ASN A 353 -1.76 -10.72 4.76
N CYS A 354 -1.15 -10.09 3.76
CA CYS A 354 -1.80 -9.73 2.49
C CYS A 354 -1.36 -10.67 1.36
N VAL A 355 -2.22 -10.85 0.36
CA VAL A 355 -1.88 -11.51 -0.90
C VAL A 355 -2.01 -10.49 -2.03
N ILE A 356 -0.96 -10.29 -2.81
CA ILE A 356 -0.96 -9.41 -3.98
C ILE A 356 -0.60 -10.24 -5.21
N SER A 357 -1.51 -10.33 -6.18
CA SER A 357 -1.35 -11.24 -7.30
C SER A 357 -1.82 -10.73 -8.65
N ASN A 358 -1.14 -11.18 -9.71
CA ASN A 358 -1.48 -10.86 -11.10
C ASN A 358 -1.51 -9.35 -11.39
N SER A 359 -0.71 -8.58 -10.65
CA SER A 359 -0.62 -7.13 -10.85
C SER A 359 0.41 -6.79 -11.92
N VAL A 360 0.06 -5.87 -12.82
CA VAL A 360 0.87 -5.54 -14.00
C VAL A 360 1.18 -4.04 -14.02
N ALA A 361 2.47 -3.72 -13.96
CA ALA A 361 2.98 -2.40 -14.33
C ALA A 361 3.55 -2.46 -15.75
N LEU A 362 2.94 -1.72 -16.68
CA LEU A 362 3.39 -1.60 -18.06
C LEU A 362 4.06 -0.24 -18.27
N GLU A 363 5.17 -0.22 -19.00
CA GLU A 363 5.95 1.00 -19.23
C GLU A 363 6.36 1.67 -17.91
N SER A 364 6.62 0.87 -16.87
CA SER A 364 6.84 1.36 -15.52
C SER A 364 7.51 0.31 -14.62
N PHE A 365 7.68 0.61 -13.33
CA PHE A 365 8.37 -0.27 -12.38
C PHE A 365 7.43 -0.82 -11.30
N GLY A 366 7.82 -1.91 -10.64
CA GLY A 366 7.09 -2.45 -9.50
C GLY A 366 5.72 -3.01 -9.89
N GLY A 367 5.68 -4.25 -10.38
CA GLY A 367 4.43 -4.84 -10.89
C GLY A 367 3.31 -4.88 -9.86
N ALA A 368 3.63 -5.17 -8.60
CA ALA A 368 2.69 -5.06 -7.48
C ALA A 368 2.85 -3.71 -6.77
N ILE A 369 4.04 -3.40 -6.29
CA ILE A 369 4.31 -2.26 -5.43
C ILE A 369 5.45 -1.42 -5.98
N ALA A 370 5.25 -0.11 -5.99
CA ALA A 370 6.33 0.84 -6.17
C ALA A 370 6.44 1.71 -4.91
N ASN A 371 7.55 1.55 -4.19
CA ASN A 371 7.94 2.38 -3.07
C ASN A 371 8.78 3.55 -3.61
N ARG A 372 8.10 4.65 -3.94
CA ARG A 372 8.67 5.84 -4.58
C ARG A 372 8.62 7.01 -3.62
N ASN A 373 9.51 7.99 -3.78
CA ASN A 373 9.84 9.07 -2.83
C ASN A 373 11.01 8.71 -1.91
N PRO A 374 12.06 9.54 -1.83
CA PRO A 374 13.23 9.28 -0.97
C PRO A 374 12.92 9.09 0.53
N ALA A 375 11.78 9.56 1.02
CA ALA A 375 11.33 9.38 2.40
C ALA A 375 10.33 8.22 2.57
N ALA A 376 9.93 7.54 1.49
CA ALA A 376 8.95 6.47 1.58
C ALA A 376 9.54 5.21 2.23
N GLU A 377 8.73 4.55 3.06
CA GLU A 377 9.10 3.35 3.77
C GLU A 377 8.09 2.24 3.50
N LEU A 378 8.57 1.04 3.18
CA LEU A 378 7.72 -0.13 3.00
C LEU A 378 8.11 -1.22 3.99
N PHE A 379 7.16 -1.61 4.84
CA PHE A 379 7.26 -2.76 5.74
C PHE A 379 6.24 -3.80 5.30
N ALA A 380 6.68 -5.01 4.97
CA ALA A 380 5.77 -6.11 4.68
C ALA A 380 6.11 -7.34 5.52
N THR A 381 5.11 -7.85 6.23
CA THR A 381 5.24 -9.05 7.07
C THR A 381 4.20 -10.10 6.65
N ASN A 382 4.64 -11.35 6.50
CA ASN A 382 3.76 -12.48 6.15
C ASN A 382 2.90 -12.22 4.89
N CYS A 383 3.46 -11.50 3.91
CA CYS A 383 2.76 -11.18 2.67
C CYS A 383 3.15 -12.13 1.54
N VAL A 384 2.24 -12.37 0.60
CA VAL A 384 2.47 -13.18 -0.59
C VAL A 384 2.37 -12.32 -1.84
N PHE A 385 3.40 -12.35 -2.68
CA PHE A 385 3.48 -11.67 -3.96
C PHE A 385 3.60 -12.72 -5.06
N VAL A 386 2.55 -12.89 -5.87
CA VAL A 386 2.51 -13.98 -6.87
C VAL A 386 2.11 -13.50 -8.26
N ASN A 387 2.86 -13.92 -9.27
CA ASN A 387 2.58 -13.64 -10.69
C ASN A 387 2.46 -12.14 -11.02
N ASN A 388 3.16 -11.28 -10.30
CA ASN A 388 3.18 -9.85 -10.59
C ASN A 388 4.21 -9.57 -11.69
N ARG A 389 3.95 -8.58 -12.54
CA ARG A 389 4.76 -8.27 -13.71
C ARG A 389 5.08 -6.78 -13.82
N ALA A 390 6.35 -6.46 -14.00
CA ALA A 390 6.81 -5.16 -14.49
C ALA A 390 7.38 -5.34 -15.91
N ARG A 391 6.93 -4.54 -16.88
CA ARG A 391 7.42 -4.58 -18.25
C ARG A 391 7.80 -3.17 -18.74
N GLY A 392 9.02 -2.99 -19.22
CA GLY A 392 9.44 -1.75 -19.89
C GLY A 392 8.75 -1.55 -21.24
N GLY A 393 8.64 -0.30 -21.68
CA GLY A 393 8.04 0.03 -22.97
C GLY A 393 8.84 -0.47 -24.15
N ASN A 394 8.17 -0.89 -25.21
CA ASN A 394 8.90 -1.14 -26.46
C ASN A 394 9.30 0.21 -27.07
N GLY A 395 10.47 0.27 -27.69
CA GLY A 395 10.82 1.40 -28.54
C GLY A 395 9.96 1.44 -29.79
N GLN A 396 9.68 2.65 -30.27
CA GLN A 396 8.88 2.85 -31.47
C GLN A 396 9.65 2.34 -32.69
N SER A 397 8.99 1.49 -33.48
CA SER A 397 9.50 1.04 -34.78
C SER A 397 9.19 2.07 -35.87
N GLN A 398 10.00 2.10 -36.91
CA GLN A 398 9.79 2.94 -38.10
C GLN A 398 9.38 2.06 -39.29
N PRO A 399 8.28 2.36 -40.01
CA PRO A 399 7.90 1.66 -41.24
C PRO A 399 9.05 1.49 -42.26
N VAL A 400 9.31 0.23 -42.63
CA VAL A 400 10.39 -0.16 -43.55
C VAL A 400 10.22 0.35 -44.99
N ALA A 401 9.02 0.82 -45.37
CA ALA A 401 8.66 1.15 -46.75
C ALA A 401 8.62 2.67 -47.04
N SER A 402 8.75 3.53 -46.02
CA SER A 402 8.50 4.96 -46.18
C SER A 402 9.25 5.87 -45.20
N GLU A 403 10.19 5.35 -44.40
CA GLU A 403 10.89 6.16 -43.40
C GLU A 403 12.38 5.81 -43.37
N SER A 404 13.22 6.79 -43.10
CA SER A 404 14.67 6.68 -42.94
C SER A 404 15.15 6.88 -41.49
N GLY A 405 14.21 7.02 -40.54
CA GLY A 405 14.47 7.17 -39.11
C GLY A 405 14.93 5.87 -38.42
N GLY A 406 15.79 6.02 -37.41
CA GLY A 406 16.23 4.94 -36.52
C GLY A 406 15.13 4.46 -35.58
N GLY A 407 15.15 3.19 -35.20
CA GLY A 407 14.20 2.64 -34.21
C GLY A 407 14.49 3.12 -32.79
N GLY A 408 13.46 3.36 -31.98
CA GLY A 408 13.64 3.75 -30.58
C GLY A 408 14.19 2.60 -29.71
N GLY A 409 14.96 2.89 -28.68
CA GLY A 409 15.42 1.88 -27.71
C GLY A 409 14.30 1.40 -26.79
N GLY A 410 14.36 0.16 -26.30
CA GLY A 410 13.39 -0.40 -25.35
C GLY A 410 13.62 0.05 -23.91
N GLY A 411 12.56 0.25 -23.13
CA GLY A 411 12.61 0.62 -21.72
C GLY A 411 12.89 -0.56 -20.77
N ALA A 412 13.24 -0.27 -19.52
CA ALA A 412 13.57 -1.25 -18.50
C ALA A 412 12.32 -1.81 -17.77
N GLY A 413 12.31 -3.11 -17.47
CA GLY A 413 11.40 -3.72 -16.50
C GLY A 413 12.12 -3.92 -15.18
N LEU A 414 11.73 -3.19 -14.13
CA LEU A 414 12.38 -3.22 -12.82
C LEU A 414 11.41 -3.69 -11.73
N GLY A 415 11.77 -4.74 -10.99
CA GLY A 415 11.02 -5.21 -9.83
C GLY A 415 9.67 -5.81 -10.21
N GLY A 416 9.63 -7.09 -10.60
CA GLY A 416 8.40 -7.71 -11.08
C GLY A 416 7.28 -7.71 -10.04
N ALA A 417 7.60 -7.81 -8.76
CA ALA A 417 6.69 -7.51 -7.65
C ALA A 417 6.96 -6.11 -7.08
N VAL A 418 8.15 -5.88 -6.55
CA VAL A 418 8.47 -4.67 -5.76
C VAL A 418 9.60 -3.89 -6.42
N TYR A 419 9.35 -2.62 -6.69
CA TYR A 419 10.38 -1.63 -6.97
C TYR A 419 10.52 -0.69 -5.76
N SER A 420 11.74 -0.47 -5.28
CA SER A 420 11.98 0.45 -4.16
C SER A 420 13.10 1.46 -4.46
N GLU A 421 12.76 2.73 -4.28
CA GLU A 421 13.69 3.87 -4.26
C GLU A 421 13.46 4.77 -3.02
N GLY A 422 12.82 4.20 -1.99
CA GLY A 422 12.53 4.90 -0.74
C GLY A 422 13.68 4.89 0.27
N ALA A 423 13.38 5.39 1.47
CA ALA A 423 14.28 5.41 2.61
C ALA A 423 14.54 3.99 3.16
N SER A 424 13.51 3.14 3.19
CA SER A 424 13.62 1.78 3.70
C SER A 424 12.71 0.78 3.00
N LEU A 425 13.20 -0.46 2.92
CA LEU A 425 12.45 -1.65 2.53
C LEU A 425 12.71 -2.76 3.56
N THR A 426 11.68 -3.13 4.31
CA THR A 426 11.74 -4.22 5.28
C THR A 426 10.73 -5.29 4.93
N LEU A 427 11.21 -6.52 4.68
CA LEU A 427 10.41 -7.67 4.32
C LEU A 427 10.70 -8.80 5.30
N SER A 428 9.66 -9.36 5.93
CA SER A 428 9.79 -10.43 6.91
C SER A 428 8.76 -11.54 6.69
N GLY A 429 9.19 -12.79 6.53
CA GLY A 429 8.26 -13.91 6.38
C GLY A 429 7.43 -13.87 5.10
N CYS A 430 7.88 -13.13 4.07
CA CYS A 430 7.14 -12.95 2.83
C CYS A 430 7.45 -14.03 1.79
N MET A 431 6.50 -14.30 0.89
CA MET A 431 6.68 -15.20 -0.25
C MET A 431 6.61 -14.42 -1.55
N PHE A 432 7.56 -14.66 -2.46
CA PHE A 432 7.61 -14.14 -3.81
C PHE A 432 7.64 -15.30 -4.81
N SER A 433 6.55 -15.50 -5.54
CA SER A 433 6.40 -16.63 -6.46
C SER A 433 6.05 -16.19 -7.88
N GLY A 434 6.79 -16.65 -8.89
CA GLY A 434 6.40 -16.44 -10.30
C GLY A 434 6.36 -14.97 -10.76
N ASN A 435 7.01 -14.05 -10.04
CA ASN A 435 7.03 -12.64 -10.43
C ASN A 435 7.99 -12.42 -11.60
N ASN A 436 7.69 -11.45 -12.47
CA ASN A 436 8.40 -11.26 -13.74
C ASN A 436 8.79 -9.79 -13.97
N ALA A 437 10.08 -9.52 -14.16
CA ALA A 437 10.61 -8.24 -14.63
C ALA A 437 11.12 -8.39 -16.06
N ALA A 438 10.51 -7.68 -17.02
CA ALA A 438 10.82 -7.82 -18.44
C ALA A 438 11.21 -6.49 -19.09
N GLY A 439 12.38 -6.42 -19.72
CA GLY A 439 12.75 -5.31 -20.58
C GLY A 439 11.83 -5.21 -21.81
N GLY A 440 11.58 -3.98 -22.27
CA GLY A 440 10.91 -3.71 -23.53
C GLY A 440 11.82 -3.97 -24.72
N HIS A 441 11.22 -4.34 -25.86
CA HIS A 441 11.99 -4.55 -27.08
C HIS A 441 12.42 -3.21 -27.70
N GLY A 442 13.57 -3.17 -28.36
CA GLY A 442 13.90 -2.06 -29.24
C GLY A 442 12.97 -2.05 -30.47
N GLY A 443 12.74 -0.86 -31.02
CA GLY A 443 11.99 -0.68 -32.25
C GLY A 443 12.82 -1.00 -33.48
N ASP A 444 12.16 -1.45 -34.54
CA ASP A 444 12.82 -1.71 -35.81
C ASP A 444 13.15 -0.40 -36.54
N GLY A 445 14.28 -0.38 -37.26
CA GLY A 445 14.71 0.76 -38.07
C GLY A 445 13.96 0.85 -39.40
N GLY A 446 13.84 2.07 -39.94
CA GLY A 446 13.22 2.33 -41.23
C GLY A 446 13.97 1.77 -42.45
N GLY A 447 13.40 2.01 -43.63
CA GLY A 447 14.00 1.73 -44.93
C GLY A 447 14.98 2.80 -45.41
N ASN A 448 15.33 2.73 -46.69
CA ASN A 448 16.12 3.74 -47.40
C ASN A 448 15.21 4.43 -48.43
N VAL A 449 14.57 5.53 -48.03
CA VAL A 449 13.77 6.37 -48.92
C VAL A 449 14.32 7.79 -48.90
N GLU A 450 14.17 8.52 -50.02
CA GLU A 450 14.58 9.93 -50.15
C GLU A 450 13.68 10.87 -49.33
N GLY A 451 13.74 10.77 -48.00
CA GLY A 451 12.90 11.54 -47.10
C GLY A 451 13.60 11.90 -45.80
N THR A 452 13.04 12.90 -45.13
CA THR A 452 13.57 13.45 -43.88
C THR A 452 12.55 13.14 -42.80
N GLU A 453 12.75 12.03 -42.11
CA GLU A 453 11.79 11.54 -41.12
C GLU A 453 12.31 11.64 -39.69
N LEU A 454 11.35 11.68 -38.77
CA LEU A 454 11.60 11.59 -37.33
C LEU A 454 12.23 10.24 -37.00
N GLY A 455 13.07 10.20 -35.96
CA GLY A 455 13.42 8.94 -35.33
C GLY A 455 12.26 8.37 -34.50
N GLY A 456 12.29 7.07 -34.22
CA GLY A 456 11.34 6.44 -33.31
C GLY A 456 11.56 6.89 -31.86
N ASN A 457 10.49 7.17 -31.11
CA ASN A 457 10.60 7.44 -29.67
C ASN A 457 11.10 6.21 -28.91
N GLY A 458 11.89 6.43 -27.86
CA GLY A 458 12.27 5.38 -26.93
C GLY A 458 11.07 4.78 -26.18
N GLY A 459 11.28 3.63 -25.56
CA GLY A 459 10.28 2.97 -24.72
C GLY A 459 10.20 3.57 -23.31
N GLY A 460 8.99 3.64 -22.75
CA GLY A 460 8.74 4.14 -21.38
C GLY A 460 9.36 3.30 -20.26
N PRO A 461 9.43 3.83 -19.02
CA PRO A 461 8.64 4.95 -18.49
C PRO A 461 9.08 6.37 -18.86
N ASN A 462 10.35 6.61 -19.17
CA ASN A 462 10.88 7.96 -19.42
C ASN A 462 11.52 8.03 -20.81
N PRO A 463 10.74 7.93 -21.89
CA PRO A 463 11.25 7.72 -23.23
C PRO A 463 12.02 8.93 -23.75
N GLY A 464 13.15 8.69 -24.42
CA GLY A 464 13.84 9.71 -25.20
C GLY A 464 13.05 10.04 -26.47
N PRO A 465 12.81 11.32 -26.79
CA PRO A 465 12.12 11.69 -28.03
C PRO A 465 12.95 11.27 -29.26
N GLY A 466 12.29 10.89 -30.34
CA GLY A 466 12.94 10.67 -31.63
C GLY A 466 13.64 11.93 -32.16
N GLY A 467 14.73 11.74 -32.91
CA GLY A 467 15.44 12.83 -33.56
C GLY A 467 14.56 13.54 -34.59
N ALA A 468 14.73 14.86 -34.72
CA ALA A 468 14.06 15.65 -35.75
C ALA A 468 14.48 15.20 -37.17
N PRO A 469 13.70 15.50 -38.22
CA PRO A 469 14.14 15.34 -39.61
C PRO A 469 15.48 16.02 -39.88
N ASP A 470 16.12 15.69 -41.00
CA ASP A 470 17.40 16.26 -41.45
C ASP A 470 18.57 15.93 -40.51
N GLY A 471 18.63 14.67 -40.03
CA GLY A 471 19.74 14.18 -39.23
C GLY A 471 19.72 14.60 -37.76
N GLY A 472 18.53 14.90 -37.22
CA GLY A 472 18.38 15.22 -35.80
C GLY A 472 18.83 14.08 -34.89
N ILE A 473 19.57 14.40 -33.84
CA ILE A 473 20.01 13.41 -32.83
C ILE A 473 18.81 13.01 -31.96
N GLY A 474 18.66 11.70 -31.74
CA GLY A 474 17.67 11.15 -30.83
C GLY A 474 17.89 11.60 -29.39
N GLY A 475 16.81 11.95 -28.69
CA GLY A 475 16.86 12.35 -27.29
C GLY A 475 17.24 11.20 -26.35
N ALA A 476 17.92 11.54 -25.26
CA ALA A 476 18.28 10.57 -24.24
C ALA A 476 17.06 10.06 -23.46
N GLY A 477 17.05 8.76 -23.13
CA GLY A 477 16.08 8.19 -22.20
C GLY A 477 16.37 8.61 -20.77
N GLY A 478 15.31 8.91 -20.00
CA GLY A 478 15.42 9.08 -18.55
C GLY A 478 15.63 7.74 -17.82
N TYR A 479 15.63 7.73 -16.49
CA TYR A 479 15.83 6.49 -15.72
C TYR A 479 14.84 5.39 -16.15
N GLY A 480 15.36 4.22 -16.58
CA GLY A 480 14.57 3.13 -17.14
C GLY A 480 13.99 3.36 -18.54
N GLY A 481 14.16 4.52 -19.15
CA GLY A 481 13.66 4.82 -20.49
C GLY A 481 14.66 4.51 -21.59
N GLY A 482 14.16 4.07 -22.74
CA GLY A 482 14.98 3.90 -23.94
C GLY A 482 15.33 5.24 -24.59
N GLY A 483 16.46 5.31 -25.30
CA GLY A 483 16.83 6.47 -26.10
C GLY A 483 16.01 6.55 -27.40
N GLY A 484 15.75 7.76 -27.90
CA GLY A 484 15.09 7.96 -29.19
C GLY A 484 16.00 7.60 -30.35
N GLY A 485 15.45 7.11 -31.45
CA GLY A 485 16.19 6.89 -32.69
C GLY A 485 16.64 8.20 -33.32
N GLY A 486 17.70 8.15 -34.13
CA GLY A 486 18.14 9.30 -34.92
C GLY A 486 17.19 9.58 -36.09
N GLY A 487 17.03 10.85 -36.44
CA GLY A 487 16.27 11.26 -37.62
C GLY A 487 17.01 10.91 -38.91
N GLY A 488 16.25 10.67 -39.97
CA GLY A 488 16.81 10.41 -41.29
C GLY A 488 17.30 11.68 -41.97
N ASP A 489 18.26 11.53 -42.89
CA ASP A 489 18.87 12.66 -43.59
C ASP A 489 19.16 12.41 -45.09
N VAL A 490 19.04 13.48 -45.87
CA VAL A 490 19.43 13.56 -47.28
C VAL A 490 20.66 14.47 -47.53
N PHE A 491 21.19 15.17 -46.51
CA PHE A 491 22.23 16.20 -46.65
C PHE A 491 23.58 15.93 -45.93
N LEU A 492 23.89 14.68 -45.57
CA LEU A 492 25.15 14.19 -44.98
C LEU A 492 25.43 14.57 -43.50
N SER A 493 24.40 14.86 -42.71
CA SER A 493 24.43 14.99 -41.24
C SER A 493 23.84 13.72 -40.59
N PRO A 494 24.68 12.83 -40.03
CA PRO A 494 24.19 11.56 -39.50
C PRO A 494 23.33 11.75 -38.24
N GLY A 495 22.07 11.33 -38.30
CA GLY A 495 21.17 11.30 -37.15
C GLY A 495 21.57 10.22 -36.16
N HIS A 496 22.30 10.57 -35.11
CA HIS A 496 22.72 9.62 -34.08
C HIS A 496 21.54 9.19 -33.19
N GLY A 497 21.54 7.92 -32.79
CA GLY A 497 20.61 7.43 -31.79
C GLY A 497 20.89 8.00 -30.40
N GLY A 498 19.84 8.29 -29.65
CA GLY A 498 19.91 8.76 -28.27
C GLY A 498 20.39 7.66 -27.31
N VAL A 499 21.10 8.08 -26.26
CA VAL A 499 21.54 7.15 -25.19
C VAL A 499 20.35 6.68 -24.37
N GLY A 500 20.35 5.41 -23.97
CA GLY A 500 19.36 4.87 -23.04
C GLY A 500 19.67 5.23 -21.58
N GLY A 501 18.65 5.40 -20.75
CA GLY A 501 18.84 5.55 -19.30
C GLY A 501 19.17 4.22 -18.62
N PHE A 502 19.32 4.19 -17.30
CA PHE A 502 19.63 2.94 -16.57
C PHE A 502 18.66 1.81 -16.94
N GLY A 503 19.17 0.70 -17.48
CA GLY A 503 18.35 -0.41 -17.97
C GLY A 503 17.58 -0.15 -19.28
N GLY A 504 17.61 1.06 -19.84
CA GLY A 504 16.99 1.40 -21.13
C GLY A 504 17.97 1.23 -22.30
N GLY A 505 17.48 0.70 -23.42
CA GLY A 505 18.25 0.50 -24.64
C GLY A 505 18.54 1.81 -25.37
N GLY A 506 19.63 1.85 -26.13
CA GLY A 506 19.95 3.01 -26.97
C GLY A 506 19.08 3.06 -28.24
N GLY A 507 18.84 4.25 -28.78
CA GLY A 507 18.14 4.41 -30.06
C GLY A 507 19.01 3.97 -31.24
N GLY A 508 18.41 3.49 -32.32
CA GLY A 508 19.11 3.18 -33.57
C GLY A 508 19.53 4.46 -34.30
N GLY A 509 20.58 4.36 -35.13
CA GLY A 509 20.98 5.48 -36.00
C GLY A 509 20.00 5.70 -37.15
N GLY A 510 19.81 6.96 -37.57
CA GLY A 510 19.05 7.34 -38.76
C GLY A 510 19.86 7.16 -40.04
N ALA A 511 19.18 6.78 -41.12
CA ALA A 511 19.82 6.52 -42.42
C ALA A 511 20.27 7.82 -43.10
N GLU A 512 21.22 7.69 -44.02
CA GLU A 512 21.65 8.77 -44.92
C GLU A 512 21.62 8.32 -46.38
N GLN A 513 21.35 9.25 -47.32
CA GLN A 513 21.20 8.97 -48.76
C GLN A 513 22.44 8.28 -49.39
N SER A 514 23.64 8.56 -48.90
CA SER A 514 24.86 7.88 -49.34
C SER A 514 25.93 7.87 -48.25
N GLY A 515 26.29 6.67 -47.74
CA GLY A 515 27.41 6.46 -46.82
C GLY A 515 27.07 5.61 -45.58
N SER A 516 27.80 5.83 -44.49
CA SER A 516 27.55 5.28 -43.15
C SER A 516 26.89 6.36 -42.30
N GLY A 517 25.56 6.33 -42.22
CA GLY A 517 24.73 7.32 -41.50
C GLY A 517 24.93 7.34 -39.98
N GLY A 518 23.85 7.56 -39.23
CA GLY A 518 23.88 7.63 -37.77
C GLY A 518 24.49 6.41 -37.07
N ASP A 519 25.34 6.65 -36.06
CA ASP A 519 25.66 5.64 -35.05
C ASP A 519 24.47 5.37 -34.13
N GLY A 520 24.34 4.13 -33.67
CA GLY A 520 23.39 3.76 -32.64
C GLY A 520 23.79 4.33 -31.28
N GLY A 521 22.80 4.75 -30.50
CA GLY A 521 23.01 5.24 -29.15
C GLY A 521 23.50 4.13 -28.22
N ALA A 522 24.33 4.50 -27.24
CA ALA A 522 24.73 3.59 -26.18
C ALA A 522 23.51 3.20 -25.33
N GLY A 523 23.36 1.91 -25.04
CA GLY A 523 22.40 1.44 -24.04
C GLY A 523 22.88 1.82 -22.65
N GLY A 524 21.94 2.08 -21.75
CA GLY A 524 22.28 2.23 -20.34
C GLY A 524 22.76 0.93 -19.72
N GLN A 525 23.15 0.98 -18.45
CA GLN A 525 23.65 -0.20 -17.75
C GLN A 525 22.66 -1.37 -17.87
N PHE A 526 23.18 -2.55 -18.26
CA PHE A 526 22.41 -3.78 -18.52
C PHE A 526 21.52 -3.79 -19.77
N ALA A 527 21.41 -2.68 -20.50
CA ALA A 527 20.66 -2.63 -21.73
C ALA A 527 21.53 -2.91 -22.96
N GLY A 528 20.88 -3.06 -24.11
CA GLY A 528 21.55 -3.16 -25.39
C GLY A 528 21.78 -1.80 -26.05
N ASN A 529 22.88 -1.69 -26.79
CA ASN A 529 23.12 -0.53 -27.66
C ASN A 529 22.17 -0.56 -28.85
N GLY A 530 21.82 0.63 -29.35
CA GLY A 530 21.20 0.76 -30.66
C GLY A 530 22.14 0.27 -31.75
N GLY A 531 21.57 -0.20 -32.85
CA GLY A 531 22.32 -0.59 -34.02
C GLY A 531 22.81 0.62 -34.80
N ASN A 532 24.03 0.53 -35.31
CA ASN A 532 24.56 1.51 -36.24
C ASN A 532 23.89 1.33 -37.60
N THR A 533 23.80 2.43 -38.34
CA THR A 533 23.39 2.37 -39.74
C THR A 533 24.43 1.68 -40.61
N CYS A 534 23.98 1.09 -41.71
CA CYS A 534 24.86 0.53 -42.72
C CYS A 534 24.20 0.58 -44.10
N CYS A 535 25.02 0.81 -45.13
CA CYS A 535 24.58 0.74 -46.52
C CYS A 535 23.35 1.62 -46.81
N ALA A 536 23.27 2.83 -46.24
CA ALA A 536 22.12 3.75 -46.33
C ALA A 536 20.82 3.26 -45.65
N HIS A 537 20.89 2.40 -44.63
CA HIS A 537 19.73 1.92 -43.88
C HIS A 537 19.78 2.29 -42.40
N ALA A 538 18.60 2.52 -41.81
CA ALA A 538 18.44 2.86 -40.41
C ALA A 538 18.68 1.67 -39.48
N GLY A 539 19.24 1.96 -38.31
CA GLY A 539 19.52 0.98 -37.27
C GLY A 539 18.30 0.68 -36.40
N GLY A 540 18.24 -0.55 -35.87
CA GLY A 540 17.25 -0.93 -34.86
C GLY A 540 17.63 -0.44 -33.46
N GLY A 541 16.65 -0.17 -32.61
CA GLY A 541 16.88 0.23 -31.23
C GLY A 541 17.39 -0.93 -30.36
N GLY A 542 18.17 -0.64 -29.33
CA GLY A 542 18.62 -1.63 -28.35
C GLY A 542 17.49 -2.10 -27.43
N GLY A 543 17.56 -3.35 -26.98
CA GLY A 543 16.59 -3.91 -26.03
C GLY A 543 16.81 -3.41 -24.59
N GLY A 544 15.73 -3.19 -23.86
CA GLY A 544 15.78 -2.83 -22.43
C GLY A 544 16.14 -4.00 -21.52
N ALA A 545 16.50 -3.71 -20.28
CA ALA A 545 16.86 -4.71 -19.27
C ALA A 545 15.66 -5.17 -18.45
N GLY A 546 15.67 -6.43 -18.01
CA GLY A 546 14.80 -6.95 -16.95
C GLY A 546 15.61 -7.19 -15.70
N LEU A 547 15.33 -6.45 -14.62
CA LEU A 547 16.13 -6.49 -13.39
C LEU A 547 15.24 -6.75 -12.18
N GLY A 548 15.61 -7.74 -11.36
CA GLY A 548 14.88 -8.04 -10.13
C GLY A 548 13.51 -8.65 -10.43
N GLY A 549 13.48 -9.92 -10.85
CA GLY A 549 12.23 -10.59 -11.24
C GLY A 549 11.16 -10.55 -10.14
N ALA A 550 11.57 -10.58 -8.87
CA ALA A 550 10.70 -10.20 -7.75
C ALA A 550 10.95 -8.77 -7.28
N ILE A 551 12.18 -8.44 -6.90
CA ILE A 551 12.50 -7.19 -6.18
C ILE A 551 13.63 -6.45 -6.89
N PHE A 552 13.44 -5.16 -7.11
CA PHE A 552 14.49 -4.22 -7.48
C PHE A 552 14.61 -3.12 -6.42
N VAL A 553 15.83 -2.87 -5.94
CA VAL A 553 16.11 -1.78 -4.99
C VAL A 553 17.18 -0.85 -5.52
N ARG A 554 16.89 0.45 -5.53
CA ARG A 554 17.78 1.51 -5.99
C ARG A 554 18.52 2.23 -4.86
N THR A 555 17.83 2.48 -3.74
CA THR A 555 18.31 3.29 -2.62
C THR A 555 17.71 2.80 -1.30
N GLY A 556 18.18 3.38 -0.19
CA GLY A 556 17.63 3.15 1.15
C GLY A 556 18.28 1.98 1.88
N ALA A 557 17.80 1.74 3.10
CA ALA A 557 18.20 0.59 3.90
C ALA A 557 17.28 -0.60 3.60
N VAL A 558 17.86 -1.78 3.36
CA VAL A 558 17.13 -2.98 2.99
C VAL A 558 17.30 -4.06 4.05
N THR A 559 16.19 -4.61 4.52
CA THR A 559 16.17 -5.81 5.35
C THR A 559 15.20 -6.82 4.74
N ILE A 560 15.70 -8.01 4.39
CA ILE A 560 14.86 -9.11 3.91
C ILE A 560 15.18 -10.32 4.78
N ALA A 561 14.21 -10.73 5.59
CA ALA A 561 14.37 -11.80 6.56
C ALA A 561 13.31 -12.89 6.39
N ASN A 562 13.72 -14.15 6.43
CA ASN A 562 12.82 -15.30 6.44
C ASN A 562 11.85 -15.33 5.24
N CYS A 563 12.25 -14.77 4.10
CA CYS A 563 11.44 -14.73 2.90
C CYS A 563 11.73 -15.92 1.97
N SER A 564 10.77 -16.29 1.13
CA SER A 564 10.94 -17.30 0.09
C SER A 564 10.78 -16.69 -1.31
N PHE A 565 11.67 -17.08 -2.22
CA PHE A 565 11.70 -16.62 -3.62
C PHE A 565 11.68 -17.84 -4.55
N THR A 566 10.53 -18.09 -5.17
CA THR A 566 10.31 -19.27 -6.01
C THR A 566 9.92 -18.91 -7.44
N GLY A 567 10.63 -19.41 -8.44
CA GLY A 567 10.18 -19.29 -9.84
C GLY A 567 10.11 -17.86 -10.38
N ASN A 568 10.82 -16.89 -9.78
CA ASN A 568 10.80 -15.51 -10.25
C ASN A 568 11.71 -15.36 -11.49
N PHE A 569 11.33 -14.48 -12.42
CA PHE A 569 11.95 -14.39 -13.74
C PHE A 569 12.38 -12.96 -14.10
N ALA A 570 13.64 -12.80 -14.50
CA ALA A 570 14.17 -11.56 -15.07
C ALA A 570 14.49 -11.75 -16.57
N ALA A 571 13.69 -11.13 -17.43
CA ALA A 571 13.74 -11.26 -18.89
C ALA A 571 14.32 -10.02 -19.57
N ASN A 572 15.25 -10.20 -20.50
CA ASN A 572 15.72 -9.08 -21.32
C ASN A 572 14.69 -8.68 -22.38
N GLY A 573 14.76 -7.41 -22.79
CA GLY A 573 14.25 -6.95 -24.06
C GLY A 573 15.13 -7.43 -25.21
N LEU A 574 14.50 -7.65 -26.36
CA LEU A 574 15.22 -7.94 -27.61
C LEU A 574 15.59 -6.63 -28.30
N GLY A 575 16.72 -6.58 -28.98
CA GLY A 575 17.04 -5.48 -29.87
C GLY A 575 16.12 -5.51 -31.10
N GLY A 576 15.79 -4.33 -31.60
CA GLY A 576 15.06 -4.15 -32.85
C GLY A 576 15.93 -4.53 -34.05
N ILE A 577 15.26 -4.91 -35.12
CA ILE A 577 15.87 -5.28 -36.38
C ILE A 577 16.17 -3.99 -37.16
N GLY A 578 17.41 -3.83 -37.61
CA GLY A 578 17.73 -2.80 -38.61
C GLY A 578 17.37 -3.31 -40.01
N SER A 579 17.27 -2.41 -40.98
CA SER A 579 16.76 -2.77 -42.32
C SER A 579 17.55 -3.91 -42.96
N PHE A 580 16.82 -4.87 -43.58
CA PHE A 580 17.36 -6.11 -44.17
C PHE A 580 18.20 -6.99 -43.21
N GLY A 581 18.07 -6.80 -41.88
CA GLY A 581 18.77 -7.59 -40.87
C GLY A 581 20.19 -7.10 -40.55
N ASN A 582 20.60 -5.96 -41.09
CA ASN A 582 21.85 -5.30 -40.74
C ASN A 582 21.60 -4.14 -39.77
N GLY A 583 22.58 -3.76 -38.95
CA GLY A 583 22.39 -2.67 -37.97
C GLY A 583 21.36 -3.00 -36.89
N ASN A 584 21.30 -4.26 -36.45
CA ASN A 584 20.39 -4.68 -35.38
C ASN A 584 20.80 -4.09 -34.04
N GLY A 585 19.81 -3.68 -33.25
CA GLY A 585 20.03 -3.36 -31.85
C GLY A 585 20.49 -4.59 -31.07
N VAL A 586 21.27 -4.36 -30.02
CA VAL A 586 21.71 -5.42 -29.12
C VAL A 586 20.57 -5.76 -28.16
N ASN A 587 20.45 -7.02 -27.76
CA ASN A 587 19.54 -7.43 -26.70
C ASN A 587 19.95 -6.79 -25.36
N GLY A 588 18.97 -6.45 -24.53
CA GLY A 588 19.23 -6.12 -23.13
C GLY A 588 19.65 -7.34 -22.32
N LYS A 589 19.76 -7.18 -21.00
CA LYS A 589 20.11 -8.25 -20.08
C LYS A 589 18.96 -8.55 -19.10
N GLY A 590 18.84 -9.81 -18.72
CA GLY A 590 18.00 -10.28 -17.61
C GLY A 590 18.89 -10.60 -16.42
N VAL A 591 18.76 -9.86 -15.30
CA VAL A 591 19.66 -10.01 -14.13
C VAL A 591 18.89 -9.96 -12.82
N GLY A 592 19.24 -10.84 -11.87
CA GLY A 592 18.59 -10.90 -10.56
C GLY A 592 17.18 -11.47 -10.69
N GLY A 593 17.06 -12.77 -10.99
CA GLY A 593 15.75 -13.40 -11.21
C GLY A 593 14.84 -13.31 -9.99
N ALA A 594 15.38 -13.33 -8.77
CA ALA A 594 14.66 -12.94 -7.56
C ALA A 594 14.91 -11.46 -7.21
N VAL A 595 16.14 -11.11 -6.83
CA VAL A 595 16.46 -9.82 -6.21
C VAL A 595 17.58 -9.11 -6.96
N PHE A 596 17.38 -7.83 -7.26
CA PHE A 596 18.40 -6.92 -7.75
C PHE A 596 18.57 -5.75 -6.77
N ILE A 597 19.79 -5.53 -6.30
CA ILE A 597 20.18 -4.43 -5.42
C ILE A 597 21.19 -3.58 -6.17
N ASP A 598 20.90 -2.28 -6.32
CA ASP A 598 21.76 -1.33 -6.99
C ASP A 598 22.98 -0.93 -6.14
N THR A 599 23.93 -0.25 -6.77
CA THR A 599 25.22 0.12 -6.16
C THR A 599 25.06 1.14 -5.04
N GLY A 600 25.70 0.87 -3.90
CA GLY A 600 25.68 1.77 -2.75
C GLY A 600 24.49 1.59 -1.80
N VAL A 601 23.64 0.59 -2.03
CA VAL A 601 22.53 0.24 -1.13
C VAL A 601 23.05 -0.57 0.06
N ASN A 602 22.68 -0.17 1.28
CA ASN A 602 22.94 -0.94 2.49
C ASN A 602 21.86 -2.02 2.64
N PHE A 603 22.27 -3.28 2.76
CA PHE A 603 21.32 -4.38 2.81
C PHE A 603 21.70 -5.47 3.82
N PHE A 604 20.67 -6.11 4.37
CA PHE A 604 20.76 -7.24 5.29
C PHE A 604 19.81 -8.34 4.83
N LEU A 605 20.35 -9.54 4.61
CA LEU A 605 19.59 -10.73 4.21
C LEU A 605 19.79 -11.83 5.25
N ASN A 606 18.70 -12.40 5.79
CA ASN A 606 18.78 -13.47 6.78
C ASN A 606 17.68 -14.51 6.58
N GLY A 607 18.00 -15.81 6.65
CA GLY A 607 17.01 -16.88 6.63
C GLY A 607 16.17 -16.99 5.35
N ASN A 608 16.62 -16.39 4.24
CA ASN A 608 15.86 -16.41 2.98
C ASN A 608 16.10 -17.70 2.18
N THR A 609 15.10 -18.14 1.44
CA THR A 609 15.16 -19.33 0.56
C THR A 609 14.94 -18.93 -0.90
N PHE A 610 15.70 -19.55 -1.81
CA PHE A 610 15.64 -19.30 -3.25
C PHE A 610 15.51 -20.63 -3.99
N SER A 611 14.56 -20.74 -4.92
CA SER A 611 14.34 -21.96 -5.68
C SER A 611 13.75 -21.68 -7.06
N GLY A 612 14.32 -22.26 -8.12
CA GLY A 612 13.78 -22.16 -9.47
C GLY A 612 13.69 -20.76 -10.07
N ASN A 613 14.36 -19.75 -9.49
CA ASN A 613 14.42 -18.41 -10.08
C ASN A 613 15.29 -18.43 -11.35
N VAL A 614 14.97 -17.56 -12.31
CA VAL A 614 15.63 -17.53 -13.62
C VAL A 614 15.97 -16.09 -14.00
N ALA A 615 17.17 -15.89 -14.53
CA ALA A 615 17.56 -14.64 -15.16
C ALA A 615 18.20 -14.98 -16.51
N VAL A 616 17.76 -14.33 -17.60
CA VAL A 616 18.20 -14.72 -18.95
C VAL A 616 19.71 -14.55 -19.14
N THR A 617 20.35 -13.63 -18.43
CA THR A 617 21.79 -13.37 -18.59
C THR A 617 22.62 -13.91 -17.44
N ARG A 618 22.34 -13.51 -16.19
CA ARG A 618 23.12 -13.94 -15.02
C ARG A 618 22.38 -13.68 -13.71
N ASN A 619 22.87 -14.28 -12.62
CA ASN A 619 22.39 -14.07 -11.26
C ASN A 619 20.89 -14.44 -11.15
N PRO A 620 20.53 -15.73 -11.28
CA PRO A 620 19.13 -16.17 -11.20
C PRO A 620 18.48 -15.84 -9.86
N ASP A 621 19.23 -15.82 -8.77
CA ASP A 621 18.71 -15.47 -7.44
C ASP A 621 18.95 -14.00 -7.13
N ILE A 622 20.17 -13.63 -6.71
CA ILE A 622 20.48 -12.28 -6.23
C ILE A 622 21.58 -11.65 -7.08
N SER A 623 21.39 -10.38 -7.45
CA SER A 623 22.43 -9.52 -8.00
C SER A 623 22.64 -8.31 -7.10
N TYR A 624 23.85 -8.14 -6.59
CA TYR A 624 24.31 -6.93 -5.91
C TYR A 624 25.77 -6.66 -6.32
N PRO A 625 26.21 -5.39 -6.38
CA PRO A 625 27.60 -5.09 -6.66
C PRO A 625 28.49 -5.51 -5.48
N PRO A 626 29.65 -6.15 -5.73
CA PRO A 626 30.62 -6.46 -4.68
C PRO A 626 31.01 -5.18 -3.94
N VAL A 627 30.74 -5.08 -2.64
CA VAL A 627 31.41 -4.07 -1.81
C VAL A 627 32.80 -4.63 -1.50
N ALA A 628 33.83 -4.02 -2.08
CA ALA A 628 35.22 -4.41 -1.80
C ALA A 628 35.46 -4.29 -0.28
N PRO A 629 35.96 -5.34 0.40
CA PRO A 629 36.23 -5.26 1.82
C PRO A 629 37.30 -4.21 2.12
N THR A 630 36.98 -3.21 2.95
CA THR A 630 37.97 -2.30 3.49
C THR A 630 38.62 -2.95 4.72
N MET A 631 39.89 -3.31 4.58
CA MET A 631 40.65 -3.95 5.65
C MET A 631 40.90 -2.95 6.79
N THR A 632 40.57 -3.34 8.01
CA THR A 632 40.75 -2.56 9.24
C THR A 632 41.54 -3.36 10.28
N GLY A 633 42.14 -2.68 11.25
CA GLY A 633 42.71 -3.33 12.44
C GLY A 633 43.79 -4.37 12.17
N VAL A 634 44.56 -4.24 11.07
CA VAL A 634 45.66 -5.15 10.76
C VAL A 634 46.71 -5.06 11.86
N THR A 635 46.91 -6.15 12.60
CA THR A 635 47.83 -6.20 13.73
C THR A 635 48.51 -7.56 13.84
N ARG A 636 49.74 -7.56 14.37
CA ARG A 636 50.44 -8.78 14.73
C ARG A 636 50.21 -9.06 16.22
N LEU A 637 49.70 -10.23 16.53
CA LEU A 637 49.43 -10.68 17.90
C LEU A 637 50.74 -11.09 18.60
N THR A 638 50.70 -11.20 19.93
CA THR A 638 51.87 -11.58 20.76
C THR A 638 52.42 -12.97 20.44
N ASN A 639 51.57 -13.88 19.96
CA ASN A 639 51.97 -15.21 19.45
C ASN A 639 52.49 -15.16 18.00
N GLY A 640 52.62 -13.97 17.42
CA GLY A 640 53.15 -13.72 16.08
C GLY A 640 52.18 -13.94 14.93
N ALA A 641 50.95 -14.39 15.18
CA ALA A 641 49.87 -14.47 14.20
C ALA A 641 49.45 -13.09 13.71
N VAL A 642 48.92 -12.99 12.49
CA VAL A 642 48.39 -11.71 11.95
C VAL A 642 46.87 -11.74 11.98
N ARG A 643 46.27 -10.71 12.55
CA ARG A 643 44.82 -10.53 12.62
C ARG A 643 44.42 -9.26 11.89
N PHE A 644 43.30 -9.29 11.20
CA PHE A 644 42.67 -8.12 10.62
C PHE A 644 41.15 -8.26 10.64
N GLY A 645 40.47 -7.13 10.57
CA GLY A 645 39.04 -7.05 10.38
C GLY A 645 38.68 -6.42 9.05
N PHE A 646 37.40 -6.46 8.71
CA PHE A 646 36.79 -5.65 7.66
C PHE A 646 35.28 -5.61 7.90
N THR A 647 34.62 -4.60 7.37
CA THR A 647 33.15 -4.56 7.34
C THR A 647 32.63 -4.98 5.98
N ASN A 648 31.54 -5.73 5.97
CA ASN A 648 30.82 -6.05 4.75
C ASN A 648 29.36 -6.44 5.08
N VAL A 649 28.62 -6.83 4.05
CA VAL A 649 27.27 -7.37 4.15
C VAL A 649 27.24 -8.50 5.16
N THR A 650 26.36 -8.37 6.15
CA THR A 650 26.10 -9.35 7.18
C THR A 650 25.71 -10.72 6.60
N GLY A 651 26.21 -11.81 7.19
CA GLY A 651 25.92 -13.17 6.75
C GLY A 651 26.60 -13.59 5.43
N ALA A 652 27.38 -12.71 4.79
CA ALA A 652 28.14 -13.08 3.60
C ALA A 652 29.33 -13.99 3.95
N GLY A 653 29.59 -14.97 3.10
CA GLY A 653 30.78 -15.82 3.21
C GLY A 653 32.02 -15.14 2.62
N PHE A 654 33.15 -15.18 3.32
CA PHE A 654 34.44 -14.70 2.81
C PHE A 654 35.52 -15.75 3.00
N SER A 655 36.37 -15.94 1.99
CA SER A 655 37.60 -16.73 2.08
C SER A 655 38.82 -15.82 2.00
N VAL A 656 39.83 -16.09 2.83
CA VAL A 656 41.10 -15.37 2.83
C VAL A 656 42.16 -16.21 2.14
N PHE A 657 42.87 -15.61 1.18
CA PHE A 657 44.00 -16.22 0.49
C PHE A 657 45.30 -15.53 0.88
N GLY A 658 46.41 -16.29 0.90
CA GLY A 658 47.74 -15.79 1.24
C GLY A 658 48.82 -16.22 0.25
N THR A 659 49.80 -15.34 0.03
CA THR A 659 51.03 -15.63 -0.75
C THR A 659 52.23 -14.88 -0.19
N THR A 660 53.45 -15.33 -0.46
CA THR A 660 54.70 -14.59 -0.20
C THR A 660 55.16 -13.73 -1.40
N ASN A 661 54.57 -13.96 -2.57
CA ASN A 661 54.83 -13.23 -3.82
C ASN A 661 53.52 -12.76 -4.45
N VAL A 662 53.26 -11.45 -4.40
CA VAL A 662 52.03 -10.83 -4.91
C VAL A 662 51.88 -10.93 -6.44
N ALA A 663 52.97 -11.16 -7.17
CA ALA A 663 52.96 -11.28 -8.63
C ALA A 663 52.47 -12.64 -9.14
N LEU A 664 52.24 -13.62 -8.25
CA LEU A 664 51.74 -14.94 -8.66
C LEU A 664 50.29 -14.84 -9.16
N PRO A 665 49.92 -15.58 -10.24
CA PRO A 665 48.53 -15.77 -10.64
C PRO A 665 47.65 -16.21 -9.46
N PHE A 666 46.43 -15.69 -9.39
CA PHE A 666 45.57 -15.89 -8.21
C PHE A 666 45.27 -17.37 -7.90
N ASN A 667 45.19 -18.23 -8.92
CA ASN A 667 45.00 -19.67 -8.77
C ASN A 667 46.18 -20.39 -8.07
N GLN A 668 47.32 -19.71 -7.87
CA GLN A 668 48.48 -20.22 -7.13
C GLN A 668 48.56 -19.68 -5.69
N TRP A 669 47.63 -18.83 -5.26
CA TRP A 669 47.58 -18.34 -3.88
C TRP A 669 46.94 -19.40 -2.97
N SER A 670 47.48 -19.58 -1.76
CA SER A 670 46.96 -20.57 -0.80
C SER A 670 45.65 -20.07 -0.17
N ASN A 671 44.60 -20.89 -0.18
CA ASN A 671 43.39 -20.62 0.61
C ASN A 671 43.69 -20.85 2.10
N LEU A 672 43.58 -19.81 2.92
CA LEU A 672 43.86 -19.84 4.36
C LEU A 672 42.62 -20.12 5.21
N GLY A 673 41.41 -20.09 4.61
CA GLY A 673 40.16 -20.38 5.28
C GLY A 673 39.20 -19.18 5.37
N PRO A 674 38.06 -19.35 6.06
CA PRO A 674 37.00 -18.35 6.09
C PRO A 674 37.28 -17.21 7.07
N ALA A 675 36.86 -15.99 6.73
CA ALA A 675 36.74 -14.91 7.72
C ALA A 675 35.43 -15.08 8.51
N VAL A 676 35.47 -14.81 9.82
CA VAL A 676 34.36 -15.04 10.74
C VAL A 676 33.67 -13.73 11.05
N GLU A 677 32.35 -13.68 10.91
CA GLU A 677 31.54 -12.57 11.37
C GLU A 677 31.42 -12.60 12.90
N SER A 678 31.86 -11.55 13.59
CA SER A 678 31.92 -11.52 15.05
C SER A 678 31.65 -10.10 15.60
N PRO A 679 30.52 -9.87 16.27
CA PRO A 679 29.42 -10.82 16.53
C PRO A 679 28.68 -11.24 15.26
N ALA A 680 28.07 -12.44 15.25
CA ALA A 680 27.21 -12.87 14.14
C ALA A 680 26.08 -11.85 13.93
N GLY A 681 25.84 -11.42 12.68
CA GLY A 681 24.83 -10.40 12.41
C GLY A 681 25.33 -8.95 12.44
N SER A 682 26.61 -8.69 12.76
CA SER A 682 27.14 -7.33 12.96
C SER A 682 27.65 -6.64 11.68
N GLY A 683 27.87 -7.38 10.60
CA GLY A 683 28.61 -6.92 9.41
C GLY A 683 30.11 -6.74 9.67
N GLN A 684 30.63 -7.10 10.85
CA GLN A 684 32.05 -7.04 11.18
C GLN A 684 32.68 -8.43 11.06
N PHE A 685 33.60 -8.57 10.12
CA PHE A 685 34.34 -9.80 9.88
C PHE A 685 35.75 -9.68 10.43
N GLN A 686 36.26 -10.79 10.97
CA GLN A 686 37.62 -10.91 11.47
C GLN A 686 38.27 -12.19 10.94
N PHE A 687 39.54 -12.11 10.61
CA PHE A 687 40.36 -13.26 10.26
C PHE A 687 41.69 -13.22 11.03
N THR A 688 42.18 -14.40 11.43
CA THR A 688 43.49 -14.56 12.07
C THR A 688 44.27 -15.63 11.30
N ASP A 689 45.44 -15.26 10.77
CA ASP A 689 46.41 -16.17 10.17
C ASP A 689 47.44 -16.63 11.20
N PRO A 690 47.31 -17.86 11.75
CA PRO A 690 48.26 -18.40 12.71
C PRO A 690 49.61 -18.76 12.07
N GLN A 691 49.65 -18.99 10.76
CA GLN A 691 50.86 -19.39 10.04
C GLN A 691 51.71 -18.19 9.61
N ALA A 692 51.25 -16.96 9.83
CA ALA A 692 52.00 -15.74 9.49
C ALA A 692 53.39 -15.69 10.16
N THR A 693 53.57 -16.38 11.29
CA THR A 693 54.87 -16.54 11.97
C THR A 693 55.95 -17.18 11.10
N ASN A 694 55.55 -18.07 10.18
CA ASN A 694 56.47 -18.82 9.32
C ASN A 694 56.85 -18.05 8.04
N HIS A 695 56.31 -16.85 7.84
CA HIS A 695 56.49 -16.07 6.63
C HIS A 695 56.96 -14.65 6.95
N PRO A 696 58.22 -14.27 6.63
CA PRO A 696 58.73 -12.93 6.92
C PRO A 696 57.99 -11.82 6.15
N ARG A 697 57.33 -12.16 5.03
CA ARG A 697 56.41 -11.29 4.30
C ARG A 697 55.26 -12.12 3.74
N ARG A 698 54.02 -11.67 3.95
CA ARG A 698 52.81 -12.31 3.43
C ARG A 698 51.83 -11.26 2.90
N PHE A 699 51.23 -11.52 1.77
CA PHE A 699 50.17 -10.73 1.15
C PHE A 699 48.85 -11.47 1.30
N TYR A 700 47.76 -10.73 1.51
CA TYR A 700 46.44 -11.29 1.72
C TYR A 700 45.46 -10.79 0.66
N ARG A 701 44.53 -11.65 0.27
CA ARG A 701 43.38 -11.28 -0.57
C ARG A 701 42.12 -11.88 0.02
N VAL A 702 41.11 -11.04 0.27
CA VAL A 702 39.79 -11.49 0.69
C VAL A 702 38.92 -11.66 -0.54
N ARG A 703 38.22 -12.79 -0.64
CA ARG A 703 37.33 -13.14 -1.74
C ARG A 703 35.93 -13.46 -1.20
N MET A 704 34.91 -12.87 -1.81
CA MET A 704 33.53 -13.34 -1.71
C MET A 704 33.27 -14.42 -2.80
N PRO A 705 32.41 -15.42 -2.53
CA PRO A 705 32.07 -16.51 -3.44
C PRO A 705 31.86 -16.09 -4.90
#